data_AF-A0A9N8VAR1-F1
#
_entry.id   AF-A0A9N8VAR1-F1
#
_cell.length_a   1.000
_cell.length_b   1.000
_cell.length_c   1.000
_cell.angle_alpha   90.00
_cell.angle_beta   90.00
_cell.angle_gamma   90.00
#
_symmetry.space_group_name_H-M   'P 1'
#
loop_
_entity.id
_entity.type
_entity.pdbx_description
1 polymer ?
#
loop_
_entity_poly.entity_id
_entity_poly.type
_entity_poly.pdbx_seq_one_letter_code
_entity_poly.pdbx_strand_id
1 'polypeptide(L)'
;MDNQHVYDVHVVHQAISQFLASHIYELILDAGKKGKDIPEIGSYICKYTNCRYIPNCRDHHVTSTPLILNQRLNLACLQCTVVQRLQVLCRQKLFSIEQTKEFFGIQRWWVEKLIKVHVRYQSPQTSCPEVTHMVIAGIPDKTRYGFTDLAHNKWLRDEFNNGSDFEVMLKYVFLFQLLRDGWGFRMFDWKMSQVKEISQPDDLPAGFEYKGYHLSIPVGKRLSSFFFFLYSNKVIEAISNLNPFIQYAIINSQKINLTSIYAFGDLTTLIELSTSLVFSVGPKDCKFCLPRAYLVNYFDKFTMEPLLPQKRRAYKIDEYLAAIKNVLNQIQLLLDLLICKEPINPSIILRLIRLLVLIGLNESTFEQDVFKIFERLHKKNEIFPVKIKNYLNEKKFVRLVDVLHKDLMETGCDSLVIIHYNNFGSSKFSNLEKHGIVKITYQSIEEFLNALRQIMSSVARNTVSENRLLNNMDWSRQIRKFWNLQIHDSPRDQEAAKKIQTWFRETQERRKRTVHDPTFEKIYNEVRNFCQEFALKRKGEIVVRKYNMLLRGSTVDKIVELTKLLSSMDKNKNYLGKLKKRDYDLEICVELEEELTYVQEEVEQLLDSLSIIENMEKHEEADIEWLENELQQAKSVIDKVLEWIEKCESLD
;
A
#
# COMPACT_ATOMS: atom_id res chain seq x y z
N MET A 1 -21.36 20.52 -59.33
CA MET A 1 -20.52 19.38 -58.93
C MET A 1 -20.62 19.29 -57.42
N ASP A 2 -21.33 18.27 -56.94
CA ASP A 2 -21.65 18.05 -55.53
C ASP A 2 -20.42 17.60 -54.74
N ASN A 3 -19.94 18.47 -53.85
CA ASN A 3 -18.97 18.08 -52.81
C ASN A 3 -19.72 17.42 -51.63
N GLN A 4 -20.30 16.25 -51.85
CA GLN A 4 -20.69 15.35 -50.77
C GLN A 4 -19.63 14.26 -50.60
N HIS A 5 -18.46 14.66 -50.08
CA HIS A 5 -17.55 13.67 -49.50
C HIS A 5 -18.11 13.24 -48.15
N VAL A 6 -18.75 12.07 -48.13
CA VAL A 6 -19.09 11.37 -46.89
C VAL A 6 -17.78 10.83 -46.32
N TYR A 7 -17.21 11.56 -45.36
CA TYR A 7 -16.05 11.09 -44.62
C TYR A 7 -16.47 10.07 -43.57
N ASP A 8 -15.69 9.00 -43.45
CA ASP A 8 -15.84 8.07 -42.35
C ASP A 8 -15.66 8.82 -41.02
N VAL A 9 -16.64 8.66 -40.12
CA VAL A 9 -16.69 9.41 -38.86
C VAL A 9 -15.49 9.08 -37.97
N HIS A 10 -14.95 7.86 -38.05
CA HIS A 10 -13.77 7.46 -37.30
C HIS A 10 -12.50 8.11 -37.85
N VAL A 11 -12.38 8.27 -39.17
CA VAL A 11 -11.26 8.99 -39.79
C VAL A 11 -11.26 10.46 -39.37
N VAL A 12 -12.44 11.11 -39.39
CA VAL A 12 -12.58 12.51 -38.93
C VAL A 12 -12.28 12.64 -37.44
N HIS A 13 -12.85 11.77 -36.60
CA HIS A 13 -12.58 11.77 -35.16
C HIS A 13 -11.11 11.51 -34.83
N GLN A 14 -10.44 10.62 -35.57
CA GLN A 14 -9.03 10.33 -35.39
C GLN A 14 -8.15 11.53 -35.77
N ALA A 15 -8.44 12.19 -36.90
CA ALA A 15 -7.73 13.39 -37.33
C ALA A 15 -7.89 14.54 -36.31
N ILE A 16 -9.12 14.77 -35.83
CA ILE A 16 -9.40 15.74 -34.76
C ILE A 16 -8.64 15.38 -33.47
N SER A 17 -8.63 14.11 -33.10
CA SER A 17 -7.93 13.64 -31.89
C SER A 17 -6.42 13.81 -31.98
N GLN A 18 -5.82 13.53 -33.14
CA GLN A 18 -4.39 13.75 -33.39
C GLN A 18 -4.03 15.24 -33.36
N PHE A 19 -4.84 16.09 -33.99
CA PHE A 19 -4.63 17.54 -33.98
C PHE A 19 -4.70 18.11 -32.55
N LEU A 20 -5.74 17.74 -31.80
CA LEU A 20 -5.91 18.17 -30.42
C LEU A 20 -4.83 17.61 -29.49
N ALA A 21 -4.38 16.37 -29.69
CA ALA A 21 -3.34 15.77 -28.86
C ALA A 21 -2.04 16.57 -28.90
N SER A 22 -1.58 16.99 -30.07
CA SER A 22 -0.37 17.82 -30.23
C SER A 22 -0.50 19.16 -29.49
N HIS A 23 -1.63 19.85 -29.64
CA HIS A 23 -1.86 21.11 -28.92
C HIS A 23 -1.91 20.91 -27.39
N ILE A 24 -2.60 19.85 -26.93
CA ILE A 24 -2.67 19.51 -25.51
C ILE A 24 -1.29 19.16 -24.96
N TYR A 25 -0.44 18.48 -25.73
CA TYR A 25 0.93 18.15 -25.34
C TYR A 25 1.75 19.42 -25.05
N GLU A 26 1.70 20.40 -25.95
CA GLU A 26 2.38 21.69 -25.76
C GLU A 26 1.90 22.41 -24.49
N LEU A 27 0.59 22.41 -24.24
CA LEU A 27 0.01 22.98 -23.03
C LEU A 27 0.51 22.27 -21.75
N ILE A 28 0.68 20.94 -21.79
CA ILE A 28 1.24 20.18 -20.65
C ILE A 28 2.70 20.55 -20.41
N LEU A 29 3.51 20.64 -21.48
CA LEU A 29 4.91 21.01 -21.37
C LEU A 29 5.07 22.42 -20.80
N ASP A 30 4.28 23.38 -21.31
CA ASP A 30 4.25 24.75 -20.83
C ASP A 30 3.82 24.82 -19.36
N ALA A 31 2.75 24.13 -18.98
CA ALA A 31 2.30 24.04 -17.59
C ALA A 31 3.35 23.36 -16.69
N GLY A 32 4.07 22.36 -17.20
CA GLY A 32 5.16 21.68 -16.49
C GLY A 32 6.36 22.59 -16.25
N LYS A 33 6.74 23.41 -17.25
CA LYS A 33 7.81 24.42 -17.12
C LYS A 33 7.40 25.51 -16.14
N LYS A 34 6.26 26.18 -16.39
CA LYS A 34 5.72 27.22 -15.50
C LYS A 34 5.52 26.71 -14.08
N GLY A 35 5.03 25.48 -13.89
CA GLY A 35 4.86 24.86 -12.59
C GLY A 35 6.16 24.67 -11.80
N LYS A 36 7.26 24.38 -12.48
CA LYS A 36 8.60 24.28 -11.86
C LYS A 36 9.11 25.63 -11.39
N ASP A 37 8.80 26.69 -12.15
CA ASP A 37 9.20 28.06 -11.87
C ASP A 37 8.33 28.75 -10.81
N ILE A 38 7.12 28.24 -10.55
CA ILE A 38 6.29 28.69 -9.44
C ILE A 38 7.02 28.33 -8.12
N PRO A 39 7.38 29.34 -7.29
CA PRO A 39 7.93 29.11 -5.96
C PRO A 39 7.03 28.16 -5.19
N GLU A 40 7.59 27.27 -4.37
CA GLU A 40 6.78 26.38 -3.54
C GLU A 40 5.69 27.22 -2.86
N ILE A 41 4.42 26.84 -2.90
CA ILE A 41 3.34 27.65 -2.30
C ILE A 41 3.58 27.85 -0.77
N GLY A 42 4.41 26.99 -0.16
CA GLY A 42 4.94 27.12 1.20
C GLY A 42 6.16 28.06 1.36
N SER A 43 6.78 28.55 0.29
CA SER A 43 7.85 29.56 0.32
C SER A 43 7.33 30.94 0.72
N TYR A 44 6.06 31.22 0.45
CA TYR A 44 5.34 32.41 0.93
C TYR A 44 4.85 32.27 2.39
N ILE A 45 4.96 31.08 2.98
CA ILE A 45 4.83 30.90 4.43
C ILE A 45 6.24 31.06 4.99
N CYS A 46 6.50 32.18 5.66
CA CYS A 46 7.80 32.46 6.26
C CYS A 46 8.22 31.26 7.14
N LYS A 47 9.23 30.50 6.68
CA LYS A 47 9.86 29.44 7.47
C LYS A 47 10.64 30.10 8.62
N TYR A 48 9.93 30.35 9.71
CA TYR A 48 10.41 30.53 11.07
C TYR A 48 11.52 31.55 11.41
N THR A 49 12.22 32.24 10.50
CA THR A 49 13.42 33.02 10.91
C THR A 49 13.67 34.40 10.31
N ASN A 50 13.35 34.73 9.05
CA ASN A 50 14.06 35.87 8.42
C ASN A 50 13.26 37.12 8.01
N CYS A 51 11.93 37.21 8.16
CA CYS A 51 11.22 38.43 7.70
C CYS A 51 11.36 39.67 8.60
N ARG A 52 12.19 39.65 9.67
CA ARG A 52 12.50 40.90 10.41
C ARG A 52 13.47 41.83 9.67
N TYR A 53 14.16 41.38 8.62
CA TYR A 53 15.22 42.15 7.95
C TYR A 53 14.98 42.45 6.46
N ILE A 54 13.83 42.07 5.89
CA ILE A 54 13.51 42.34 4.46
C ILE A 54 12.38 43.39 4.40
N PRO A 55 12.65 44.63 3.95
CA PRO A 55 11.69 45.74 4.03
C PRO A 55 10.39 45.57 3.24
N ASN A 56 10.28 44.57 2.35
CA ASN A 56 9.14 44.36 1.45
C ASN A 56 8.44 43.00 1.58
N CYS A 57 8.58 42.30 2.72
CA CYS A 57 7.92 40.98 2.93
C CYS A 57 6.37 41.09 3.03
N ARG A 58 5.84 42.32 3.22
CA ARG A 58 4.44 42.62 3.56
C ARG A 58 3.39 42.08 2.58
N ASP A 59 3.69 41.97 1.30
CA ASP A 59 2.71 41.60 0.26
C ASP A 59 2.57 40.08 0.02
N HIS A 60 3.31 39.26 0.76
CA HIS A 60 3.36 37.80 0.54
C HIS A 60 3.02 36.97 1.80
N HIS A 61 2.60 37.61 2.89
CA HIS A 61 2.27 36.91 4.13
C HIS A 61 0.85 36.35 4.09
N VAL A 62 0.74 35.03 3.96
CA VAL A 62 -0.54 34.34 4.12
C VAL A 62 -0.47 33.47 5.36
N THR A 63 -1.23 33.84 6.40
CA THR A 63 -1.44 32.99 7.58
C THR A 63 -2.12 31.70 7.14
N SER A 64 -1.50 30.56 7.45
CA SER A 64 -1.93 29.23 7.03
C SER A 64 -3.12 28.72 7.84
N THR A 65 -4.27 29.36 7.68
CA THR A 65 -5.53 28.89 8.29
C THR A 65 -6.03 27.62 7.59
N PRO A 66 -6.91 26.82 8.23
CA PRO A 66 -7.51 25.64 7.60
C PRO A 66 -8.16 25.93 6.24
N LEU A 67 -8.82 27.09 6.09
CA LEU A 67 -9.46 27.50 4.84
C LEU A 67 -8.44 27.71 3.72
N ILE A 68 -7.36 28.42 4.02
CA ILE A 68 -6.29 28.70 3.06
C ILE A 68 -5.60 27.41 2.65
N LEU A 69 -5.33 26.52 3.59
CA LEU A 69 -4.75 25.20 3.29
C LEU A 69 -5.70 24.36 2.43
N ASN A 70 -7.01 24.44 2.66
CA ASN A 70 -8.01 23.72 1.86
C ASN A 70 -8.05 24.22 0.42
N GLN A 71 -8.13 25.53 0.22
CA GLN A 71 -8.11 26.13 -1.13
C GLN A 71 -6.84 25.74 -1.89
N ARG A 72 -5.68 25.83 -1.23
CA ARG A 72 -4.39 25.45 -1.81
C ARG A 72 -4.34 23.98 -2.22
N LEU A 73 -4.78 23.10 -1.33
CA LEU A 73 -4.75 21.68 -1.60
C LEU A 73 -5.75 21.30 -2.70
N ASN A 74 -6.95 21.88 -2.73
CA ASN A 74 -7.90 21.67 -3.82
C ASN A 74 -7.31 22.08 -5.17
N LEU A 75 -6.65 23.23 -5.24
CA LEU A 75 -5.98 23.67 -6.47
C LEU A 75 -4.88 22.69 -6.91
N ALA A 76 -4.00 22.28 -5.98
CA ALA A 76 -2.92 21.36 -6.29
C ALA A 76 -3.44 19.96 -6.72
N CYS A 77 -4.53 19.49 -6.10
CA CYS A 77 -5.21 18.26 -6.49
C CYS A 77 -5.91 18.39 -7.85
N LEU A 78 -6.50 19.55 -8.18
CA LEU A 78 -7.08 19.82 -9.49
C LEU A 78 -6.01 19.76 -10.58
N GLN A 79 -4.89 20.45 -10.38
CA GLN A 79 -3.74 20.43 -11.30
C GLN A 79 -3.23 19.00 -11.53
N CYS A 80 -3.03 18.24 -10.44
CA CYS A 80 -2.65 16.82 -10.53
C CYS A 80 -3.70 16.00 -11.29
N THR A 81 -4.99 16.21 -11.03
CA THR A 81 -6.09 15.51 -11.69
C THR A 81 -6.11 15.76 -13.20
N VAL A 82 -5.91 17.01 -13.62
CA VAL A 82 -5.85 17.39 -15.04
C VAL A 82 -4.69 16.68 -15.71
N VAL A 83 -3.48 16.76 -15.16
CA VAL A 83 -2.29 16.08 -15.70
C VAL A 83 -2.52 14.56 -15.80
N GLN A 84 -3.15 13.95 -14.79
CA GLN A 84 -3.43 12.51 -14.76
C GLN A 84 -4.45 12.09 -15.83
N ARG A 85 -5.50 12.89 -16.10
CA ARG A 85 -6.51 12.57 -17.13
C ARG A 85 -5.94 12.54 -18.54
N LEU A 86 -4.87 13.30 -18.78
CA LEU A 86 -4.22 13.38 -20.08
C LEU A 86 -3.46 12.09 -20.46
N GLN A 87 -3.31 11.15 -19.51
CA GLN A 87 -2.79 9.80 -19.79
C GLN A 87 -3.62 9.05 -20.84
N VAL A 88 -4.89 9.41 -21.04
CA VAL A 88 -5.73 8.81 -22.09
C VAL A 88 -5.13 8.98 -23.49
N LEU A 89 -4.43 10.11 -23.73
CA LEU A 89 -3.77 10.40 -25.01
C LEU A 89 -2.61 9.43 -25.26
N CYS A 90 -1.84 9.12 -24.22
CA CYS A 90 -0.78 8.10 -24.28
C CYS A 90 -1.36 6.70 -24.57
N ARG A 91 -2.48 6.34 -23.94
CA ARG A 91 -3.12 5.02 -24.13
C ARG A 91 -3.66 4.83 -25.54
N GLN A 92 -4.14 5.92 -26.16
CA GLN A 92 -4.59 5.92 -27.55
C GLN A 92 -3.45 6.01 -28.57
N LYS A 93 -2.18 5.95 -28.12
CA LYS A 93 -0.98 6.07 -28.96
C LYS A 93 -0.95 7.34 -29.81
N LEU A 94 -1.51 8.43 -29.28
CA LEU A 94 -1.51 9.74 -29.94
C LEU A 94 -0.18 10.50 -29.76
N PHE A 95 0.72 9.98 -28.91
CA PHE A 95 2.05 10.53 -28.67
C PHE A 95 3.15 9.57 -29.13
N SER A 96 4.29 10.14 -29.54
CA SER A 96 5.51 9.37 -29.78
C SER A 96 6.01 8.72 -28.48
N ILE A 97 6.95 7.78 -28.61
CA ILE A 97 7.59 7.12 -27.47
C ILE A 97 8.35 8.16 -26.61
N GLU A 98 9.05 9.12 -27.22
CA GLU A 98 9.74 10.19 -26.48
C GLU A 98 8.74 11.08 -25.74
N GLN A 99 7.69 11.53 -26.43
CA GLN A 99 6.65 12.37 -25.84
C GLN A 99 5.95 11.69 -24.66
N THR A 100 5.70 10.38 -24.79
CA THR A 100 5.13 9.56 -23.73
C THR A 100 6.04 9.52 -22.50
N LYS A 101 7.35 9.35 -22.69
CA LYS A 101 8.32 9.36 -21.58
C LYS A 101 8.39 10.71 -20.88
N GLU A 102 8.44 11.80 -21.63
CA GLU A 102 8.46 13.17 -21.07
C GLU A 102 7.19 13.48 -20.27
N PHE A 103 6.02 13.11 -20.81
CA PHE A 103 4.74 13.22 -20.14
C PHE A 103 4.72 12.48 -18.79
N PHE A 104 5.17 11.21 -18.74
CA PHE A 104 5.23 10.45 -17.49
C PHE A 104 6.19 11.08 -16.47
N GLY A 105 7.28 11.72 -16.92
CA GLY A 105 8.16 12.50 -16.07
C GLY A 105 7.46 13.71 -15.41
N ILE A 106 6.65 14.44 -16.17
CA ILE A 106 5.86 15.58 -15.67
C ILE A 106 4.80 15.10 -14.67
N GLN A 107 4.06 14.06 -15.02
CA GLN A 107 3.04 13.45 -14.15
C GLN A 107 3.64 13.03 -12.80
N ARG A 108 4.78 12.35 -12.83
CA ARG A 108 5.52 11.97 -11.62
C ARG A 108 5.89 13.19 -10.79
N TRP A 109 6.49 14.21 -11.42
CA TRP A 109 6.96 15.39 -10.71
C TRP A 109 5.82 16.11 -9.97
N TRP A 110 4.65 16.24 -10.60
CA TRP A 110 3.47 16.85 -9.97
C TRP A 110 2.97 16.04 -8.76
N VAL A 111 2.90 14.71 -8.90
CA VAL A 111 2.49 13.82 -7.80
C VAL A 111 3.49 13.90 -6.64
N GLU A 112 4.78 13.85 -6.93
CA GLU A 112 5.84 13.95 -5.91
C GLU A 112 5.81 15.29 -5.19
N LYS A 113 5.62 16.39 -5.92
CA LYS A 113 5.56 17.72 -5.34
C LYS A 113 4.30 17.89 -4.46
N LEU A 114 3.15 17.38 -4.90
CA LEU A 114 1.93 17.36 -4.10
C LEU A 114 2.12 16.62 -2.78
N ILE A 115 2.75 15.43 -2.81
CA ILE A 115 3.01 14.64 -1.61
C ILE A 115 3.95 15.39 -0.66
N LYS A 116 5.05 15.90 -1.21
CA LYS A 116 6.10 16.59 -0.46
C LYS A 116 5.60 17.85 0.25
N VAL A 117 4.75 18.62 -0.41
CA VAL A 117 4.34 19.96 0.05
C VAL A 117 3.05 19.92 0.87
N HIS A 118 2.06 19.11 0.48
CA HIS A 118 0.71 19.21 1.04
C HIS A 118 0.22 17.97 1.78
N VAL A 119 0.82 16.81 1.51
CA VAL A 119 0.43 15.55 2.13
C VAL A 119 1.23 15.28 3.40
N ARG A 120 2.56 15.42 3.34
CA ARG A 120 3.43 15.20 4.48
C ARG A 120 3.15 16.24 5.57
N TYR A 121 2.86 15.77 6.77
CA TYR A 121 2.68 16.65 7.92
C TYR A 121 4.04 17.24 8.34
N GLN A 122 4.15 18.57 8.31
CA GLN A 122 5.37 19.27 8.67
C GLN A 122 5.22 20.10 9.94
N SER A 123 4.11 20.83 10.10
CA SER A 123 3.79 21.56 11.32
C SER A 123 2.34 22.06 11.28
N PRO A 124 1.73 22.42 12.43
CA PRO A 124 0.44 23.13 12.45
C PRO A 124 0.44 24.44 11.66
N GLN A 125 1.62 25.01 11.40
CA GLN A 125 1.79 26.25 10.63
C GLN A 125 1.88 26.01 9.13
N THR A 126 2.00 24.77 8.66
CA THR A 126 2.15 24.46 7.23
C THR A 126 1.25 23.32 6.78
N SER A 127 0.55 22.68 7.71
CA SER A 127 -0.23 21.48 7.47
C SER A 127 -1.47 21.46 8.36
N CYS A 128 -2.61 21.05 7.80
CA CYS A 128 -3.82 20.76 8.55
C CYS A 128 -4.26 19.34 8.16
N PRO A 129 -3.92 18.32 8.97
CA PRO A 129 -4.24 16.90 8.73
C PRO A 129 -5.66 16.59 8.26
N GLU A 130 -6.63 17.27 8.86
CA GLU A 130 -8.06 17.14 8.58
C GLU A 130 -8.38 17.56 7.15
N VAL A 131 -7.95 18.76 6.79
CA VAL A 131 -8.08 19.34 5.44
C VAL A 131 -7.35 18.47 4.44
N THR A 132 -6.11 18.06 4.75
CA THR A 132 -5.34 17.16 3.89
C THR A 132 -6.08 15.87 3.60
N HIS A 133 -6.72 15.26 4.60
CA HIS A 133 -7.52 14.08 4.33
C HIS A 133 -8.74 14.37 3.50
N MET A 134 -9.50 15.40 3.88
CA MET A 134 -10.78 15.72 3.26
C MET A 134 -10.60 15.93 1.75
N VAL A 135 -9.56 16.67 1.34
CA VAL A 135 -9.32 16.90 -0.09
C VAL A 135 -8.87 15.62 -0.79
N ILE A 136 -7.97 14.84 -0.21
CA ILE A 136 -7.49 13.57 -0.81
C ILE A 136 -8.61 12.52 -0.89
N ALA A 137 -9.52 12.56 0.08
CA ALA A 137 -10.78 11.85 0.10
C ALA A 137 -11.75 12.29 -1.02
N GLY A 138 -11.66 13.53 -1.48
CA GLY A 138 -12.43 14.03 -2.62
C GLY A 138 -11.83 13.72 -4.00
N ILE A 139 -10.57 13.26 -4.06
CA ILE A 139 -9.89 13.01 -5.34
C ILE A 139 -10.58 11.85 -6.11
N PRO A 140 -10.83 12.00 -7.44
CA PRO A 140 -11.37 10.94 -8.27
C PRO A 140 -10.51 9.67 -8.27
N ASP A 141 -11.13 8.49 -8.35
CA ASP A 141 -10.41 7.22 -8.27
C ASP A 141 -9.34 7.05 -9.36
N LYS A 142 -9.58 7.53 -10.59
CA LYS A 142 -8.57 7.56 -11.66
C LYS A 142 -7.28 8.30 -11.25
N THR A 143 -7.42 9.39 -10.51
CA THR A 143 -6.28 10.15 -10.00
C THR A 143 -5.63 9.46 -8.80
N ARG A 144 -6.41 8.79 -7.94
CA ARG A 144 -5.88 7.89 -6.90
C ARG A 144 -5.01 6.77 -7.47
N TYR A 145 -5.46 6.15 -8.56
CA TYR A 145 -4.68 5.13 -9.26
C TYR A 145 -3.32 5.66 -9.73
N GLY A 146 -3.23 6.93 -10.12
CA GLY A 146 -1.96 7.57 -10.45
C GLY A 146 -0.98 7.64 -9.27
N PHE A 147 -1.47 7.87 -8.04
CA PHE A 147 -0.63 7.85 -6.84
C PHE A 147 -0.19 6.42 -6.50
N THR A 148 -1.10 5.45 -6.57
CA THR A 148 -0.76 4.05 -6.27
C THR A 148 0.21 3.50 -7.32
N ASP A 149 -0.04 3.76 -8.60
CA ASP A 149 0.84 3.33 -9.71
C ASP A 149 2.26 3.86 -9.55
N LEU A 150 2.41 5.14 -9.21
CA LEU A 150 3.73 5.72 -8.95
C LEU A 150 4.42 5.03 -7.76
N ALA A 151 3.70 4.80 -6.67
CA ALA A 151 4.23 4.15 -5.48
C ALA A 151 4.62 2.69 -5.73
N HIS A 152 3.82 1.95 -6.49
CA HIS A 152 4.05 0.53 -6.80
C HIS A 152 5.11 0.33 -7.86
N ASN A 153 4.91 0.93 -9.04
CA ASN A 153 5.70 0.62 -10.22
C ASN A 153 7.00 1.40 -10.25
N LYS A 154 7.06 2.61 -9.68
CA LYS A 154 8.33 3.37 -9.62
C LYS A 154 9.04 3.22 -8.30
N TRP A 155 8.44 3.65 -7.20
CA TRP A 155 9.20 3.67 -5.95
C TRP A 155 9.52 2.28 -5.45
N LEU A 156 8.54 1.38 -5.37
CA LEU A 156 8.74 0.05 -4.78
C LEU A 156 9.41 -0.96 -5.73
N ARG A 157 9.13 -0.88 -7.04
CA ARG A 157 9.66 -1.84 -8.02
C ARG A 157 10.98 -1.39 -8.65
N ASP A 158 11.08 -0.12 -9.07
CA ASP A 158 12.19 0.34 -9.91
C ASP A 158 13.27 1.11 -9.14
N GLU A 159 12.91 1.83 -8.06
CA GLU A 159 13.85 2.65 -7.27
C GLU A 159 14.31 1.96 -5.99
N PHE A 160 13.45 1.13 -5.38
CA PHE A 160 13.79 0.40 -4.17
C PHE A 160 14.71 -0.79 -4.49
N ASN A 161 15.98 -0.47 -4.68
CA ASN A 161 17.02 -1.41 -5.11
C ASN A 161 17.62 -2.20 -3.93
N ASN A 162 17.42 -1.80 -2.67
CA ASN A 162 17.89 -2.52 -1.49
C ASN A 162 17.04 -2.22 -0.23
N GLY A 163 17.19 -3.04 0.82
CA GLY A 163 16.56 -2.82 2.13
C GLY A 163 17.08 -1.60 2.90
N SER A 164 17.99 -0.81 2.30
CA SER A 164 18.70 0.28 2.96
C SER A 164 18.22 1.66 2.55
N ASP A 165 17.27 1.82 1.60
CA ASP A 165 16.74 3.14 1.25
C ASP A 165 15.56 3.54 2.16
N PHE A 166 15.86 4.10 3.33
CA PHE A 166 14.84 4.47 4.30
C PHE A 166 14.04 5.71 3.89
N GLU A 167 14.60 6.62 3.08
CA GLU A 167 13.85 7.76 2.58
C GLU A 167 12.71 7.32 1.66
N VAL A 168 13.01 6.45 0.69
CA VAL A 168 11.98 5.86 -0.17
C VAL A 168 11.01 5.03 0.69
N MET A 169 11.54 4.26 1.66
CA MET A 169 10.75 3.48 2.62
C MET A 169 9.61 4.27 3.26
N LEU A 170 9.97 5.36 3.93
CA LEU A 170 9.03 6.17 4.69
C LEU A 170 8.06 6.89 3.75
N LYS A 171 8.54 7.40 2.61
CA LYS A 171 7.70 8.10 1.61
C LYS A 171 6.53 7.24 1.15
N TYR A 172 6.77 5.96 0.79
CA TYR A 172 5.68 5.12 0.30
C TYR A 172 4.77 4.62 1.41
N VAL A 173 5.29 4.30 2.60
CA VAL A 173 4.47 3.77 3.69
C VAL A 173 3.41 4.78 4.08
N PHE A 174 3.78 6.06 4.24
CA PHE A 174 2.82 7.11 4.57
C PHE A 174 1.81 7.36 3.43
N LEU A 175 2.21 7.18 2.17
CA LEU A 175 1.29 7.30 1.04
C LEU A 175 0.28 6.14 1.00
N PHE A 176 0.72 4.88 1.14
CA PHE A 176 -0.19 3.73 1.18
C PHE A 176 -1.16 3.83 2.34
N GLN A 177 -0.68 4.32 3.48
CA GLN A 177 -1.51 4.56 4.64
C GLN A 177 -2.57 5.63 4.38
N LEU A 178 -2.19 6.74 3.75
CA LEU A 178 -3.11 7.82 3.40
C LEU A 178 -4.17 7.39 2.39
N LEU A 179 -3.77 6.63 1.37
CA LEU A 179 -4.64 6.10 0.33
C LEU A 179 -5.42 4.85 0.78
N ARG A 180 -5.05 4.27 1.92
CA ARG A 180 -5.55 2.98 2.44
C ARG A 180 -5.38 1.84 1.44
N ASP A 181 -4.23 1.84 0.78
CA ASP A 181 -3.92 0.87 -0.27
C ASP A 181 -3.38 -0.43 0.34
N GLY A 182 -4.29 -1.40 0.53
CA GLY A 182 -3.94 -2.71 1.04
C GLY A 182 -3.00 -3.49 0.12
N TRP A 183 -3.06 -3.30 -1.21
CA TRP A 183 -2.14 -4.01 -2.11
C TRP A 183 -0.72 -3.44 -2.02
N GLY A 184 -0.57 -2.12 -1.86
CA GLY A 184 0.72 -1.49 -1.57
C GLY A 184 1.37 -2.01 -0.30
N PHE A 185 0.61 -2.12 0.80
CA PHE A 185 1.12 -2.70 2.04
C PHE A 185 1.55 -4.17 1.89
N ARG A 186 0.84 -4.97 1.09
CA ARG A 186 1.23 -6.35 0.78
C ARG A 186 2.55 -6.44 0.06
N MET A 187 2.69 -5.64 -0.99
CA MET A 187 3.90 -5.65 -1.80
C MET A 187 5.09 -5.17 -0.98
N PHE A 188 4.89 -4.16 -0.13
CA PHE A 188 5.89 -3.72 0.83
C PHE A 188 6.30 -4.84 1.78
N ASP A 189 5.34 -5.50 2.44
CA ASP A 189 5.63 -6.58 3.38
C ASP A 189 6.35 -7.76 2.71
N TRP A 190 5.91 -8.15 1.51
CA TRP A 190 6.56 -9.18 0.72
C TRP A 190 8.01 -8.81 0.40
N LYS A 191 8.28 -7.56 0.01
CA LYS A 191 9.63 -7.05 -0.28
C LYS A 191 10.50 -7.02 0.97
N MET A 192 9.95 -6.64 2.12
CA MET A 192 10.68 -6.64 3.40
C MET A 192 10.87 -8.03 4.01
N SER A 193 10.12 -9.03 3.54
CA SER A 193 10.23 -10.42 4.00
C SER A 193 11.31 -11.21 3.24
N GLN A 194 11.94 -10.61 2.23
CA GLN A 194 12.99 -11.26 1.45
C GLN A 194 14.25 -11.42 2.31
N VAL A 195 14.52 -12.66 2.70
CA VAL A 195 15.72 -13.04 3.45
C VAL A 195 16.91 -13.10 2.50
N LYS A 196 18.08 -12.67 2.96
CA LYS A 196 19.35 -12.81 2.25
C LYS A 196 20.32 -13.63 3.07
N GLU A 197 20.99 -14.58 2.42
CA GLU A 197 22.12 -15.29 2.99
C GLU A 197 23.32 -14.35 3.14
N ILE A 198 24.02 -14.47 4.26
CA ILE A 198 25.26 -13.74 4.55
C ILE A 198 26.37 -14.76 4.78
N SER A 199 27.49 -14.57 4.09
CA SER A 199 28.62 -15.49 4.11
C SER A 199 29.35 -15.47 5.44
N GLN A 200 29.54 -14.28 6.03
CA GLN A 200 30.07 -14.10 7.38
C GLN A 200 29.16 -13.18 8.21
N PRO A 201 29.17 -13.30 9.55
CA PRO A 201 28.40 -12.40 10.41
C PRO A 201 28.73 -10.92 10.14
N ASP A 202 30.01 -10.57 10.03
CA ASP A 202 30.43 -9.18 9.85
C ASP A 202 29.99 -8.53 8.51
N ASP A 203 29.45 -9.33 7.58
CA ASP A 203 28.96 -8.88 6.27
C ASP A 203 27.53 -8.32 6.30
N LEU A 204 26.92 -8.10 7.48
CA LEU A 204 25.55 -7.61 7.58
C LEU A 204 25.38 -6.25 6.86
N PRO A 205 24.61 -6.17 5.76
CA PRO A 205 24.47 -4.93 5.02
C PRO A 205 23.68 -3.87 5.81
N ALA A 206 23.97 -2.59 5.58
CA ALA A 206 23.17 -1.51 6.13
C ALA A 206 21.69 -1.67 5.72
N GLY A 207 20.78 -1.41 6.65
CA GLY A 207 19.34 -1.63 6.44
C GLY A 207 18.86 -3.07 6.69
N PHE A 208 19.75 -3.97 7.13
CA PHE A 208 19.42 -5.36 7.47
C PHE A 208 19.69 -5.64 8.95
N GLU A 209 19.01 -6.67 9.46
CA GLU A 209 19.23 -7.27 10.77
C GLU A 209 19.31 -8.79 10.66
N TYR A 210 19.95 -9.43 11.64
CA TYR A 210 20.08 -10.89 11.67
C TYR A 210 18.74 -11.58 11.89
N LYS A 211 18.54 -12.67 11.16
CA LYS A 211 17.45 -13.64 11.30
C LYS A 211 18.02 -15.05 11.47
N GLY A 212 18.92 -15.21 12.43
CA GLY A 212 19.71 -16.43 12.65
C GLY A 212 21.17 -16.27 12.21
N TYR A 213 21.94 -17.37 12.28
CA TYR A 213 23.42 -17.34 12.17
C TYR A 213 23.97 -16.95 10.79
N HIS A 214 23.22 -17.15 9.70
CA HIS A 214 23.67 -16.86 8.32
C HIS A 214 22.59 -16.20 7.44
N LEU A 215 21.57 -15.63 8.07
CA LEU A 215 20.43 -15.04 7.38
C LEU A 215 20.23 -13.62 7.87
N SER A 216 19.96 -12.73 6.93
CA SER A 216 19.61 -11.33 7.19
C SER A 216 18.24 -11.01 6.61
N ILE A 217 17.53 -10.10 7.27
CA ILE A 217 16.23 -9.60 6.84
C ILE A 217 16.24 -8.07 6.84
N PRO A 218 15.58 -7.40 5.89
CA PRO A 218 15.44 -5.95 5.92
C PRO A 218 14.84 -5.47 7.26
N VAL A 219 15.45 -4.45 7.85
CA VAL A 219 14.92 -3.78 9.06
C VAL A 219 13.54 -3.19 8.80
N GLY A 220 13.23 -2.85 7.55
CA GLY A 220 11.88 -2.45 7.11
C GLY A 220 10.80 -3.50 7.40
N LYS A 221 11.14 -4.78 7.67
CA LYS A 221 10.19 -5.79 8.13
C LYS A 221 9.57 -5.40 9.47
N ARG A 222 10.32 -4.73 10.35
CA ARG A 222 9.78 -4.18 11.60
C ARG A 222 8.71 -3.13 11.33
N LEU A 223 8.91 -2.30 10.31
CA LEU A 223 7.92 -1.29 9.92
C LEU A 223 6.66 -1.95 9.34
N SER A 224 6.76 -2.97 8.50
CA SER A 224 5.57 -3.70 8.02
C SER A 224 4.85 -4.43 9.16
N SER A 225 5.59 -5.08 10.06
CA SER A 225 5.07 -5.71 11.28
C SER A 225 4.38 -4.70 12.21
N PHE A 226 4.91 -3.47 12.33
CA PHE A 226 4.24 -2.41 13.07
C PHE A 226 2.82 -2.18 12.54
N PHE A 227 2.65 -1.97 11.23
CA PHE A 227 1.31 -1.79 10.65
C PHE A 227 0.44 -3.03 10.80
N PHE A 228 1.00 -4.23 10.61
CA PHE A 228 0.31 -5.48 10.85
C PHE A 228 -0.34 -5.51 12.24
N PHE A 229 0.46 -5.28 13.28
CA PHE A 229 -0.01 -5.35 14.67
C PHE A 229 -0.95 -4.21 14.99
N LEU A 230 -0.69 -3.02 14.44
CA LEU A 230 -1.54 -1.86 14.57
C LEU A 230 -2.96 -2.14 14.04
N TYR A 231 -3.08 -2.65 12.81
CA TYR A 231 -4.37 -2.99 12.21
C TYR A 231 -5.04 -4.18 12.91
N SER A 232 -4.26 -5.04 13.56
CA SER A 232 -4.76 -6.17 14.36
C SER A 232 -5.16 -5.77 15.79
N ASN A 233 -5.18 -4.48 16.12
CA ASN A 233 -5.43 -3.93 17.46
C ASN A 233 -4.46 -4.42 18.55
N LYS A 234 -3.26 -4.87 18.16
CA LYS A 234 -2.18 -5.32 19.03
C LYS A 234 -1.17 -4.19 19.24
N VAL A 235 -1.60 -3.17 19.98
CA VAL A 235 -0.87 -1.87 20.05
C VAL A 235 0.51 -2.02 20.71
N ILE A 236 0.64 -2.84 21.75
CA ILE A 236 1.94 -3.07 22.43
C ILE A 236 2.93 -3.76 21.48
N GLU A 237 2.47 -4.76 20.74
CA GLU A 237 3.27 -5.47 19.75
C GLU A 237 3.62 -4.57 18.55
N ALA A 238 2.74 -3.64 18.19
CA ALA A 238 3.05 -2.61 17.19
C ALA A 238 4.21 -1.73 17.70
N ILE A 239 4.09 -1.18 18.91
CA ILE A 239 5.12 -0.34 19.53
C ILE A 239 6.46 -1.10 19.64
N SER A 240 6.44 -2.37 20.02
CA SER A 240 7.66 -3.19 20.16
C SER A 240 8.39 -3.46 18.84
N ASN A 241 7.70 -3.37 17.70
CA ASN A 241 8.31 -3.44 16.37
C ASN A 241 8.79 -2.06 15.90
N LEU A 242 8.00 -1.01 16.12
CA LEU A 242 8.33 0.34 15.66
C LEU A 242 9.54 0.93 16.40
N ASN A 243 9.66 0.69 17.71
CA ASN A 243 10.73 1.28 18.51
C ASN A 243 12.14 0.85 18.03
N PRO A 244 12.44 -0.44 17.82
CA PRO A 244 13.73 -0.85 17.27
C PRO A 244 13.98 -0.31 15.85
N PHE A 245 12.93 -0.21 15.02
CA PHE A 245 13.03 0.39 13.68
C PHE A 245 13.50 1.86 13.76
N ILE A 246 12.84 2.68 14.59
CA ILE A 246 13.20 4.09 14.78
C ILE A 246 14.63 4.21 15.31
N GLN A 247 14.97 3.41 16.34
CA GLN A 247 16.29 3.42 16.94
C GLN A 247 17.38 3.11 15.90
N TYR A 248 17.17 2.05 15.10
CA TYR A 248 18.08 1.69 14.01
C TYR A 248 18.20 2.82 12.99
N ALA A 249 17.08 3.45 12.62
CA ALA A 249 17.06 4.52 11.64
C ALA A 249 17.87 5.75 12.07
N ILE A 250 17.78 6.13 13.34
CA ILE A 250 18.54 7.26 13.90
C ILE A 250 20.05 6.93 13.90
N ILE A 251 20.42 5.78 14.46
CA ILE A 251 21.83 5.36 14.60
C ILE A 251 22.51 5.23 13.24
N ASN A 252 21.83 4.63 12.26
CA ASN A 252 22.41 4.31 10.97
C ASN A 252 22.05 5.31 9.86
N SER A 253 21.51 6.48 10.20
CA SER A 253 20.93 7.45 9.27
C SER A 253 21.82 7.76 8.04
N GLN A 254 23.14 7.86 8.21
CA GLN A 254 24.10 8.08 7.12
C GLN A 254 24.23 6.87 6.17
N LYS A 255 24.10 5.65 6.69
CA LYS A 255 24.29 4.40 5.94
C LYS A 255 23.03 3.93 5.20
N ILE A 256 21.85 4.41 5.62
CA ILE A 256 20.54 3.94 5.13
C ILE A 256 19.77 4.99 4.30
N ASN A 257 20.51 5.86 3.60
CA ASN A 257 19.93 6.93 2.78
C ASN A 257 18.88 7.79 3.53
N LEU A 258 19.01 7.96 4.84
CA LEU A 258 18.15 8.85 5.63
C LEU A 258 18.84 10.21 5.76
N THR A 259 19.02 10.90 4.64
CA THR A 259 19.89 12.08 4.57
C THR A 259 19.12 13.38 4.42
N SER A 260 17.96 13.36 3.74
CA SER A 260 17.17 14.55 3.44
C SER A 260 16.32 15.03 4.62
N ILE A 261 15.98 16.32 4.58
CA ILE A 261 15.07 16.94 5.55
C ILE A 261 13.68 16.30 5.54
N TYR A 262 13.24 15.74 4.41
CA TYR A 262 11.93 15.10 4.31
C TYR A 262 11.95 13.73 4.96
N ALA A 263 13.04 12.97 4.80
CA ALA A 263 13.23 11.69 5.47
C ALA A 263 13.24 11.84 7.00
N PHE A 264 13.93 12.85 7.53
CA PHE A 264 13.90 13.14 8.97
C PHE A 264 12.52 13.63 9.45
N GLY A 265 11.79 14.39 8.61
CA GLY A 265 10.42 14.79 8.91
C GLY A 265 9.46 13.59 8.98
N ASP A 266 9.62 12.63 8.08
CA ASP A 266 8.85 11.39 8.07
C ASP A 266 9.20 10.50 9.28
N LEU A 267 10.50 10.38 9.64
CA LEU A 267 10.92 9.68 10.85
C LEU A 267 10.36 10.33 12.12
N THR A 268 10.34 11.67 12.18
CA THR A 268 9.74 12.42 13.30
C THR A 268 8.23 12.12 13.41
N THR A 269 7.55 11.96 12.27
CA THR A 269 6.13 11.56 12.23
C THR A 269 5.92 10.17 12.82
N LEU A 270 6.84 9.22 12.59
CA LEU A 270 6.79 7.90 13.25
C LEU A 270 7.01 7.99 14.76
N ILE A 271 7.90 8.87 15.23
CA ILE A 271 8.12 9.09 16.68
C ILE A 271 6.86 9.70 17.32
N GLU A 272 6.23 10.69 16.68
CA GLU A 272 4.96 11.29 17.14
C GLU A 272 3.83 10.24 17.23
N LEU A 273 3.75 9.36 16.22
CA LEU A 273 2.81 8.25 16.20
C LEU A 273 3.10 7.26 17.33
N SER A 274 4.35 6.80 17.48
CA SER A 274 4.75 5.89 18.56
C SER A 274 4.41 6.47 19.93
N THR A 275 4.73 7.74 20.17
CA THR A 275 4.43 8.45 21.41
C THR A 275 2.93 8.50 21.70
N SER A 276 2.12 8.84 20.69
CA SER A 276 0.66 8.90 20.80
C SER A 276 0.08 7.51 21.15
N LEU A 277 0.61 6.45 20.55
CA LEU A 277 0.22 5.08 20.85
C LEU A 277 0.62 4.67 22.27
N VAL A 278 1.83 5.01 22.73
CA VAL A 278 2.29 4.74 24.09
C VAL A 278 1.35 5.39 25.12
N PHE A 279 1.03 6.68 24.97
CA PHE A 279 0.08 7.36 25.88
C PHE A 279 -1.27 6.67 25.90
N SER A 280 -1.71 6.16 24.75
CA SER A 280 -2.98 5.48 24.70
C SER A 280 -3.03 4.19 25.50
N VAL A 281 -1.93 3.42 25.62
CA VAL A 281 -1.91 2.12 26.32
C VAL A 281 -1.41 2.20 27.76
N GLY A 282 -1.33 3.41 28.32
CA GLY A 282 -0.88 3.63 29.70
C GLY A 282 -1.80 3.03 30.76
N PRO A 283 -1.29 2.81 31.98
CA PRO A 283 -2.07 2.35 33.12
C PRO A 283 -3.03 3.46 33.59
N LYS A 284 -4.23 3.09 34.06
CA LYS A 284 -5.31 3.96 34.59
C LYS A 284 -6.18 4.64 33.53
N ASP A 285 -7.33 4.02 33.21
CA ASP A 285 -8.49 4.57 32.50
C ASP A 285 -8.23 5.39 31.21
N CYS A 286 -7.08 5.20 30.53
CA CYS A 286 -6.69 5.90 29.30
C CYS A 286 -6.99 7.42 29.32
N LYS A 287 -6.39 8.15 30.26
CA LYS A 287 -6.44 9.62 30.33
C LYS A 287 -5.15 10.23 29.77
N PHE A 288 -5.23 10.88 28.62
CA PHE A 288 -4.08 11.54 27.98
C PHE A 288 -4.46 12.84 27.27
N CYS A 289 -3.47 13.68 26.95
CA CYS A 289 -3.64 14.94 26.24
C CYS A 289 -2.74 14.96 25.01
N LEU A 290 -3.31 15.25 23.83
CA LEU A 290 -2.60 15.27 22.55
C LEU A 290 -3.05 16.47 21.69
N PRO A 291 -2.22 16.90 20.73
CA PRO A 291 -2.67 17.78 19.67
C PRO A 291 -3.79 17.12 18.84
N ARG A 292 -4.79 17.91 18.46
CA ARG A 292 -5.91 17.49 17.59
C ARG A 292 -5.40 16.90 16.28
N ALA A 293 -4.38 17.51 15.70
CA ALA A 293 -3.72 17.03 14.48
C ALA A 293 -3.27 15.57 14.60
N TYR A 294 -2.74 15.17 15.77
CA TYR A 294 -2.28 13.80 16.01
C TYR A 294 -3.46 12.85 16.16
N LEU A 295 -4.53 13.29 16.83
CA LEU A 295 -5.76 12.52 16.95
C LEU A 295 -6.35 12.18 15.58
N VAL A 296 -6.46 13.18 14.71
CA VAL A 296 -6.99 13.00 13.36
C VAL A 296 -6.04 12.21 12.47
N ASN A 297 -4.73 12.52 12.48
CA ASN A 297 -3.79 11.78 11.63
C ASN A 297 -3.67 10.32 12.01
N TYR A 298 -3.67 10.02 13.31
CA TYR A 298 -3.25 8.70 13.82
C TYR A 298 -4.42 7.80 14.24
N PHE A 299 -5.54 8.34 14.72
CA PHE A 299 -6.65 7.51 15.23
C PHE A 299 -7.85 7.45 14.26
N ASP A 300 -8.27 8.55 13.63
CA ASP A 300 -9.38 8.53 12.67
C ASP A 300 -8.99 7.82 11.35
N LYS A 301 -7.77 8.05 10.86
CA LYS A 301 -7.37 7.63 9.50
C LYS A 301 -6.80 6.24 9.39
N PHE A 302 -5.98 5.83 10.35
CA PHE A 302 -5.44 4.47 10.40
C PHE A 302 -6.55 3.45 10.64
N THR A 303 -7.79 3.90 10.86
CA THR A 303 -8.90 3.04 11.28
C THR A 303 -8.48 2.09 12.38
N MET A 304 -7.61 2.60 13.27
CA MET A 304 -7.45 2.00 14.57
C MET A 304 -8.87 1.99 15.12
N GLU A 305 -9.37 0.81 15.50
CA GLU A 305 -10.54 0.83 16.36
C GLU A 305 -10.18 1.77 17.51
N PRO A 306 -10.96 2.86 17.72
CA PRO A 306 -10.72 3.74 18.83
C PRO A 306 -10.47 2.90 20.05
N LEU A 307 -9.41 3.31 20.71
CA LEU A 307 -8.75 2.66 21.82
C LEU A 307 -9.82 2.32 22.87
N LEU A 308 -10.41 1.13 22.77
CA LEU A 308 -11.35 0.55 23.72
C LEU A 308 -10.56 -0.36 24.66
N PRO A 309 -10.28 0.10 25.89
CA PRO A 309 -9.69 -0.71 26.96
C PRO A 309 -10.31 -2.07 27.19
N GLN A 310 -11.59 -2.27 26.86
CA GLN A 310 -12.25 -3.57 27.03
C GLN A 310 -11.58 -4.73 26.26
N LYS A 311 -10.74 -4.45 25.26
CA LYS A 311 -9.98 -5.47 24.51
C LYS A 311 -8.46 -5.40 24.72
N ARG A 312 -7.95 -4.59 25.67
CA ARG A 312 -6.51 -4.32 25.81
C ARG A 312 -5.85 -5.10 26.93
N ARG A 313 -4.65 -5.63 26.63
CA ARG A 313 -3.56 -5.72 27.59
C ARG A 313 -2.97 -4.31 27.70
N ALA A 314 -3.24 -3.58 28.78
CA ALA A 314 -2.56 -2.31 29.06
C ALA A 314 -1.13 -2.59 29.53
N TYR A 315 -0.22 -1.63 29.36
CA TYR A 315 1.09 -1.74 29.97
C TYR A 315 0.96 -1.79 31.49
N LYS A 316 1.81 -2.59 32.13
CA LYS A 316 2.12 -2.36 33.55
C LYS A 316 2.82 -1.01 33.69
N ILE A 317 2.72 -0.40 34.87
CA ILE A 317 3.32 0.93 35.11
C ILE A 317 4.82 0.98 34.75
N ASP A 318 5.58 -0.05 35.09
CA ASP A 318 7.02 -0.09 34.80
C ASP A 318 7.30 -0.21 33.29
N GLU A 319 6.53 -1.03 32.58
CA GLU A 319 6.63 -1.20 31.13
C GLU A 319 6.24 0.09 30.38
N TYR A 320 5.22 0.79 30.88
CA TYR A 320 4.77 2.07 30.35
C TYR A 320 5.83 3.16 30.52
N LEU A 321 6.38 3.29 31.73
CA LEU A 321 7.46 4.24 32.01
C LEU A 321 8.72 3.92 31.18
N ALA A 322 9.03 2.63 31.00
CA ALA A 322 10.13 2.20 30.12
C ALA A 322 9.87 2.57 28.65
N ALA A 323 8.63 2.41 28.16
CA ALA A 323 8.25 2.80 26.80
C ALA A 323 8.39 4.31 26.58
N ILE A 324 7.95 5.14 27.54
CA ILE A 324 8.13 6.60 27.47
C ILE A 324 9.60 6.98 27.54
N LYS A 325 10.39 6.34 28.41
CA LYS A 325 11.83 6.60 28.49
C LYS A 325 12.53 6.27 27.17
N ASN A 326 12.13 5.19 26.49
CA ASN A 326 12.66 4.84 25.18
C ASN A 326 12.39 5.94 24.15
N VAL A 327 11.13 6.40 24.05
CA VAL A 327 10.75 7.52 23.17
C VAL A 327 11.55 8.78 23.49
N LEU A 328 11.69 9.13 24.77
CA LEU A 328 12.47 10.30 25.21
C LEU A 328 13.94 10.19 24.77
N ASN A 329 14.54 9.00 24.91
CA ASN A 329 15.92 8.74 24.46
C ASN A 329 16.04 8.84 22.92
N GLN A 330 15.06 8.33 22.17
CA GLN A 330 15.02 8.46 20.70
C GLN A 330 14.93 9.92 20.25
N ILE A 331 14.08 10.72 20.90
CA ILE A 331 13.96 12.16 20.63
C ILE A 331 15.30 12.84 20.90
N GLN A 332 15.95 12.52 22.02
CA GLN A 332 17.24 13.10 22.36
C GLN A 332 18.31 12.75 21.31
N LEU A 333 18.43 11.47 20.91
CA LEU A 333 19.38 11.03 19.88
C LEU A 333 19.13 11.73 18.54
N LEU A 334 17.86 11.88 18.14
CA LEU A 334 17.51 12.57 16.91
C LEU A 334 17.82 14.07 16.99
N LEU A 335 17.56 14.72 18.12
CA LEU A 335 17.93 16.12 18.35
C LEU A 335 19.45 16.31 18.23
N ASP A 336 20.24 15.46 18.90
CA ASP A 336 21.70 15.51 18.86
C ASP A 336 22.22 15.37 17.42
N LEU A 337 21.61 14.48 16.63
CA LEU A 337 21.93 14.31 15.22
C LEU A 337 21.55 15.53 14.36
N LEU A 338 20.35 16.09 14.55
CA LEU A 338 19.85 17.21 13.73
C LEU A 338 20.56 18.53 14.00
N ILE A 339 21.03 18.74 15.23
CA ILE A 339 21.73 19.98 15.61
C ILE A 339 23.15 20.03 15.04
N CYS A 340 23.76 18.87 14.79
CA CYS A 340 25.06 18.77 14.16
C CYS A 340 24.99 18.81 12.62
N LYS A 341 23.79 18.86 12.02
CA LYS A 341 23.62 18.98 10.57
C LYS A 341 23.59 20.43 10.13
N GLU A 342 24.29 20.73 9.03
CA GLU A 342 24.20 22.00 8.32
C GLU A 342 23.49 21.84 6.96
N PRO A 343 22.48 22.67 6.64
CA PRO A 343 21.84 23.64 7.52
C PRO A 343 20.94 22.95 8.57
N ILE A 344 20.86 23.56 9.75
CA ILE A 344 19.94 23.12 10.81
C ILE A 344 18.50 23.21 10.28
N ASN A 345 17.64 22.27 10.71
CA ASN A 345 16.22 22.29 10.39
C ASN A 345 15.35 22.60 11.63
N PRO A 346 15.04 23.89 11.88
CA PRO A 346 14.27 24.27 13.07
C PRO A 346 12.84 23.74 13.09
N SER A 347 12.25 23.44 11.94
CA SER A 347 10.88 22.91 11.89
C SER A 347 10.79 21.54 12.53
N ILE A 348 11.77 20.67 12.29
CA ILE A 348 11.80 19.32 12.87
C ILE A 348 12.15 19.41 14.36
N ILE A 349 13.13 20.24 14.72
CA ILE A 349 13.53 20.46 16.12
C ILE A 349 12.35 20.98 16.96
N LEU A 350 11.56 21.92 16.42
CA LEU A 350 10.38 22.44 17.11
C LEU A 350 9.32 21.34 17.36
N ARG A 351 9.10 20.43 16.41
CA ARG A 351 8.19 19.28 16.61
C ARG A 351 8.67 18.38 17.75
N LEU A 352 9.97 18.08 17.78
CA LEU A 352 10.57 17.26 18.84
C LEU A 352 10.48 17.94 20.21
N ILE A 353 10.69 19.27 20.28
CA ILE A 353 10.50 20.06 21.50
C ILE A 353 9.05 20.00 21.99
N ARG A 354 8.08 20.19 21.09
CA ARG A 354 6.65 20.04 21.44
C ARG A 354 6.35 18.65 21.97
N LEU A 355 6.94 17.61 21.37
CA LEU A 355 6.77 16.22 21.80
C LEU A 355 7.36 15.97 23.20
N LEU A 356 8.50 16.57 23.54
CA LEU A 356 9.06 16.54 24.90
C LEU A 356 8.13 17.21 25.91
N VAL A 357 7.53 18.36 25.58
CA VAL A 357 6.53 19.00 26.45
C VAL A 357 5.29 18.11 26.59
N LEU A 358 4.84 17.44 25.53
CA LEU A 358 3.72 16.48 25.62
C LEU A 358 4.06 15.28 26.51
N ILE A 359 5.29 14.78 26.51
CA ILE A 359 5.75 13.71 27.40
C ILE A 359 5.64 14.15 28.86
N GLY A 360 6.21 15.29 29.24
CA GLY A 360 6.10 15.76 30.63
C GLY A 360 4.67 16.11 31.03
N LEU A 361 3.85 16.61 30.09
CA LEU A 361 2.44 16.92 30.36
C LEU A 361 1.63 15.67 30.66
N ASN A 362 1.86 14.60 29.90
CA ASN A 362 1.15 13.35 30.11
C ASN A 362 1.71 12.59 31.31
N GLU A 363 3.02 12.57 31.50
CA GLU A 363 3.70 11.86 32.58
C GLU A 363 4.74 12.74 33.29
N SER A 364 4.31 13.32 34.41
CA SER A 364 5.06 14.34 35.15
C SER A 364 6.40 13.84 35.72
N THR A 365 6.58 12.52 35.85
CA THR A 365 7.86 11.92 36.26
C THR A 365 9.01 12.27 35.31
N PHE A 366 8.72 12.62 34.05
CA PHE A 366 9.72 12.98 33.05
C PHE A 366 9.96 14.49 32.91
N GLU A 367 9.27 15.36 33.67
CA GLU A 367 9.45 16.82 33.57
C GLU A 367 10.92 17.25 33.75
N GLN A 368 11.61 16.65 34.73
CA GLN A 368 13.03 16.95 34.98
C GLN A 368 13.94 16.48 33.84
N ASP A 369 13.62 15.35 33.21
CA ASP A 369 14.37 14.88 32.05
C ASP A 369 14.17 15.79 30.83
N VAL A 370 12.95 16.34 30.65
CA VAL A 370 12.66 17.35 29.63
C VAL A 370 13.49 18.62 29.86
N PHE A 371 13.53 19.13 31.09
CA PHE A 371 14.34 20.31 31.42
C PHE A 371 15.84 20.06 31.21
N LYS A 372 16.37 18.90 31.57
CA LYS A 372 17.78 18.54 31.28
C LYS A 372 18.09 18.57 29.78
N ILE A 373 17.16 18.11 28.94
CA ILE A 373 17.32 18.19 27.48
C ILE A 373 17.30 19.67 27.05
N PHE A 374 16.35 20.46 27.55
CA PHE A 374 16.25 21.89 27.21
C PHE A 374 17.49 22.68 27.62
N GLU A 375 18.08 22.42 28.79
CA GLU A 375 19.34 23.03 29.22
C GLU A 375 20.49 22.74 28.25
N ARG A 376 20.59 21.51 27.74
CA ARG A 376 21.59 21.15 26.72
C ARG A 376 21.35 21.91 25.42
N LEU A 377 20.10 22.01 24.97
CA LEU A 377 19.72 22.78 23.78
C LEU A 377 19.99 24.28 23.97
N HIS A 378 19.76 24.80 25.18
CA HIS A 378 19.97 26.20 25.52
C HIS A 378 21.44 26.62 25.42
N LYS A 379 22.40 25.71 25.59
CA LYS A 379 23.82 25.99 25.30
C LYS A 379 24.08 26.37 23.85
N LYS A 380 23.17 26.00 22.94
CA LYS A 380 23.19 26.32 21.51
C LYS A 380 22.06 27.28 21.14
N ASN A 381 21.60 28.13 22.06
CA ASN A 381 20.43 28.98 21.84
C ASN A 381 20.60 29.95 20.65
N GLU A 382 21.82 30.40 20.37
CA GLU A 382 22.11 31.40 19.34
C GLU A 382 21.61 31.02 17.94
N ILE A 383 21.76 29.73 17.57
CA ILE A 383 21.37 29.18 16.27
C ILE A 383 19.86 28.97 16.11
N PHE A 384 19.08 29.07 17.19
CA PHE A 384 17.65 28.75 17.16
C PHE A 384 16.74 29.97 16.87
N PRO A 385 15.64 29.76 16.12
CA PRO A 385 14.60 30.78 15.95
C PRO A 385 13.93 31.14 17.27
N VAL A 386 13.42 32.39 17.36
CA VAL A 386 12.68 32.93 18.52
C VAL A 386 11.64 31.95 19.07
N LYS A 387 10.92 31.26 18.17
CA LYS A 387 9.88 30.33 18.57
C LYS A 387 10.38 29.16 19.40
N ILE A 388 11.55 28.60 19.06
CA ILE A 388 12.21 27.56 19.86
C ILE A 388 12.73 28.18 21.17
N LYS A 389 13.30 29.39 21.13
CA LYS A 389 13.78 30.11 22.33
C LYS A 389 12.68 30.28 23.37
N ASN A 390 11.44 30.55 22.94
CA ASN A 390 10.30 30.68 23.84
C ASN A 390 10.05 29.41 24.67
N TYR A 391 10.33 28.21 24.14
CA TYR A 391 10.28 26.98 24.92
C TYR A 391 11.51 26.85 25.82
N LEU A 392 12.71 27.03 25.26
CA LEU A 392 13.96 26.78 25.99
C LEU A 392 14.21 27.76 27.15
N ASN A 393 13.57 28.92 27.16
CA ASN A 393 13.72 29.93 28.21
C ASN A 393 12.78 29.72 29.41
N GLU A 394 11.73 28.92 29.27
CA GLU A 394 10.77 28.68 30.34
C GLU A 394 11.32 27.72 31.39
N LYS A 395 11.14 28.08 32.66
CA LYS A 395 11.64 27.31 33.82
C LYS A 395 10.55 26.57 34.59
N LYS A 396 9.28 26.80 34.25
CA LYS A 396 8.13 26.18 34.92
C LYS A 396 7.33 25.38 33.91
N PHE A 397 7.05 24.13 34.24
CA PHE A 397 6.39 23.22 33.31
C PHE A 397 4.99 23.69 32.91
N VAL A 398 4.22 24.25 33.86
CA VAL A 398 2.90 24.85 33.56
C VAL A 398 2.99 25.93 32.47
N ARG A 399 4.03 26.79 32.50
CA ARG A 399 4.23 27.81 31.47
C ARG A 399 4.65 27.22 30.13
N LEU A 400 5.39 26.11 30.12
CA LEU A 400 5.69 25.37 28.89
C LEU A 400 4.41 24.84 28.23
N VAL A 401 3.45 24.38 29.01
CA VAL A 401 2.14 23.94 28.50
C VAL A 401 1.37 25.13 27.93
N ASP A 402 1.42 26.31 28.55
CA ASP A 402 0.81 27.53 28.00
C ASP A 402 1.47 27.94 26.67
N VAL A 403 2.79 27.88 26.59
CA VAL A 403 3.55 28.13 25.35
C VAL A 403 3.14 27.14 24.26
N LEU A 404 3.07 25.85 24.58
CA LEU A 404 2.61 24.80 23.66
C LEU A 404 1.19 25.08 23.17
N HIS A 405 0.27 25.39 24.08
CA HIS A 405 -1.13 25.65 23.76
C HIS A 405 -1.26 26.84 22.80
N LYS A 406 -0.62 27.96 23.13
CA LYS A 406 -0.63 29.16 22.28
C LYS A 406 0.00 28.92 20.91
N ASP A 407 1.09 28.15 20.86
CA ASP A 407 1.78 27.79 19.62
C ASP A 407 0.89 26.94 18.69
N LEU A 408 0.22 25.90 19.22
CA LEU A 408 -0.67 25.06 18.43
C LEU A 408 -1.88 25.85 17.88
N MET A 409 -2.42 26.76 18.69
CA MET A 409 -3.60 27.56 18.34
C MET A 409 -3.32 28.73 17.37
N GLU A 410 -2.05 29.08 17.14
CA GLU A 410 -1.65 30.30 16.40
C GLU A 410 -2.33 30.46 15.03
N THR A 411 -2.54 29.36 14.29
CA THR A 411 -3.16 29.37 12.95
C THR A 411 -4.58 28.80 12.94
N GLY A 412 -5.07 28.30 14.08
CA GLY A 412 -6.31 27.53 14.18
C GLY A 412 -6.27 26.13 13.53
N CYS A 413 -5.12 25.72 12.99
CA CYS A 413 -4.95 24.40 12.36
C CYS A 413 -4.85 23.26 13.38
N ASP A 414 -4.49 23.54 14.63
CA ASP A 414 -4.34 22.54 15.67
C ASP A 414 -4.73 23.10 17.04
N SER A 415 -4.88 22.22 18.02
CA SER A 415 -5.24 22.56 19.39
C SER A 415 -4.89 21.41 20.33
N LEU A 416 -4.64 21.67 21.62
CA LEU A 416 -4.60 20.59 22.61
C LEU A 416 -6.01 20.03 22.85
N VAL A 417 -6.08 18.72 23.07
CA VAL A 417 -7.32 17.99 23.34
C VAL A 417 -7.06 16.96 24.43
N ILE A 418 -7.91 16.94 25.45
CA ILE A 418 -7.89 15.96 26.53
C ILE A 418 -8.79 14.79 26.14
N ILE A 419 -8.26 13.57 26.25
CA ILE A 419 -8.95 12.33 25.91
C ILE A 419 -9.15 11.50 27.16
N HIS A 420 -10.41 11.18 27.46
CA HIS A 420 -10.83 10.38 28.61
C HIS A 420 -11.66 9.19 28.14
N TYR A 421 -11.16 7.98 28.40
CA TYR A 421 -11.98 6.78 28.29
C TYR A 421 -12.70 6.52 29.61
N ASN A 422 -14.03 6.48 29.57
CA ASN A 422 -14.92 6.42 30.74
C ASN A 422 -14.76 7.62 31.71
N ASN A 423 -15.89 8.07 32.29
CA ASN A 423 -15.92 9.28 33.12
C ASN A 423 -15.59 9.02 34.61
N PHE A 424 -14.83 7.97 34.94
CA PHE A 424 -14.56 7.63 36.34
C PHE A 424 -13.37 8.43 36.89
N GLY A 425 -13.58 9.12 38.01
CA GLY A 425 -12.56 9.83 38.78
C GLY A 425 -12.16 11.21 38.27
N SER A 426 -11.44 11.95 39.10
CA SER A 426 -10.94 13.29 38.78
C SER A 426 -9.94 13.27 37.61
N SER A 427 -9.91 14.36 36.84
CA SER A 427 -8.97 14.53 35.73
C SER A 427 -7.63 15.04 36.24
N LYS A 428 -6.53 14.36 35.86
CA LYS A 428 -5.17 14.90 36.05
C LYS A 428 -4.95 16.20 35.25
N PHE A 429 -5.83 16.47 34.28
CA PHE A 429 -5.82 17.67 33.44
C PHE A 429 -6.85 18.72 33.87
N SER A 430 -7.40 18.64 35.09
CA SER A 430 -8.44 19.58 35.57
C SER A 430 -8.07 21.06 35.44
N ASN A 431 -6.79 21.41 35.60
CA ASN A 431 -6.32 22.77 35.34
C ASN A 431 -6.45 23.14 33.86
N LEU A 432 -6.12 22.26 32.92
CA LEU A 432 -6.27 22.51 31.49
C LEU A 432 -7.73 22.64 31.07
N GLU A 433 -8.62 21.84 31.67
CA GLU A 433 -10.07 21.94 31.47
C GLU A 433 -10.58 23.34 31.87
N LYS A 434 -10.12 23.89 33.01
CA LYS A 434 -10.47 25.25 33.45
C LYS A 434 -9.98 26.35 32.50
N HIS A 435 -8.91 26.10 31.76
CA HIS A 435 -8.37 27.04 30.76
C HIS A 435 -9.00 26.86 29.37
N GLY A 436 -10.11 26.11 29.26
CA GLY A 436 -10.88 25.98 28.03
C GLY A 436 -10.32 24.96 27.03
N ILE A 437 -9.37 24.12 27.43
CA ILE A 437 -8.90 23.01 26.58
C ILE A 437 -10.03 21.99 26.46
N VAL A 438 -10.34 21.63 25.22
CA VAL A 438 -11.45 20.73 24.89
C VAL A 438 -11.17 19.33 25.44
N LYS A 439 -12.20 18.75 26.06
CA LYS A 439 -12.19 17.39 26.59
C LYS A 439 -13.17 16.53 25.83
N ILE A 440 -12.69 15.41 25.33
CA ILE A 440 -13.49 14.33 24.76
C ILE A 440 -13.57 13.20 25.77
N THR A 441 -14.80 12.81 26.09
CA THR A 441 -15.07 11.60 26.88
C THR A 441 -15.79 10.60 26.00
N TYR A 442 -15.41 9.34 26.06
CA TYR A 442 -16.02 8.29 25.23
C TYR A 442 -16.05 6.96 25.98
N GLN A 443 -17.05 6.14 25.66
CA GLN A 443 -17.25 4.78 26.15
C GLN A 443 -17.24 3.76 25.00
N SER A 444 -17.46 4.23 23.77
CA SER A 444 -17.46 3.40 22.57
C SER A 444 -16.61 4.01 21.44
N ILE A 445 -16.33 3.20 20.41
CA ILE A 445 -15.65 3.61 19.19
C ILE A 445 -16.41 4.72 18.47
N GLU A 446 -17.72 4.54 18.36
CA GLU A 446 -18.60 5.45 17.66
C GLU A 446 -18.66 6.80 18.37
N GLU A 447 -18.73 6.78 19.71
CA GLU A 447 -18.66 7.99 20.53
C GLU A 447 -17.34 8.74 20.35
N PHE A 448 -16.21 8.03 20.36
CA PHE A 448 -14.91 8.66 20.14
C PHE A 448 -14.83 9.33 18.77
N LEU A 449 -15.23 8.62 17.70
CA LEU A 449 -15.18 9.15 16.34
C LEU A 449 -16.14 10.34 16.17
N ASN A 450 -17.32 10.27 16.78
CA ASN A 450 -18.28 11.37 16.76
C ASN A 450 -17.75 12.61 17.49
N ALA A 451 -17.18 12.43 18.69
CA ALA A 451 -16.58 13.52 19.44
C ALA A 451 -15.37 14.12 18.71
N LEU A 452 -14.53 13.27 18.09
CA LEU A 452 -13.40 13.72 17.29
C LEU A 452 -13.86 14.59 16.10
N ARG A 453 -14.95 14.20 15.41
CA ARG A 453 -15.54 15.02 14.33
C ARG A 453 -16.02 16.38 14.79
N GLN A 454 -16.56 16.48 16.00
CA GLN A 454 -17.07 17.75 16.53
C GLN A 454 -15.96 18.78 16.77
N ILE A 455 -14.74 18.31 17.07
CA ILE A 455 -13.60 19.19 17.36
C ILE A 455 -12.74 19.52 16.14
N MET A 456 -13.00 18.88 14.99
CA MET A 456 -12.35 19.20 13.72
C MET A 456 -12.64 20.65 13.30
N SER A 457 -11.74 21.21 12.49
CA SER A 457 -11.90 22.50 11.84
C SER A 457 -13.25 22.60 11.13
N SER A 458 -13.84 23.81 11.16
CA SER A 458 -15.13 24.08 10.50
C SER A 458 -15.12 23.70 9.02
N VAL A 459 -14.00 23.92 8.34
CA VAL A 459 -13.77 23.54 6.95
C VAL A 459 -13.89 22.04 6.74
N ALA A 460 -13.38 21.22 7.66
CA ALA A 460 -13.52 19.78 7.59
C ALA A 460 -14.93 19.30 7.98
N ARG A 461 -15.59 19.96 8.94
CA ARG A 461 -16.94 19.59 9.40
C ARG A 461 -18.03 19.73 8.34
N ASN A 462 -17.97 20.80 7.53
CA ASN A 462 -19.02 21.11 6.54
C ASN A 462 -19.12 20.12 5.36
N THR A 463 -18.14 19.22 5.19
CA THR A 463 -18.04 18.31 4.04
C THR A 463 -18.14 16.83 4.44
N VAL A 464 -17.99 16.51 5.73
CA VAL A 464 -18.03 15.13 6.27
C VAL A 464 -19.48 14.61 6.37
N SER A 465 -20.50 15.45 6.21
CA SER A 465 -21.91 15.06 6.30
C SER A 465 -22.42 14.27 5.09
N GLU A 466 -21.76 14.27 3.93
CA GLU A 466 -22.33 13.66 2.72
C GLU A 466 -21.71 12.33 2.26
N ASN A 467 -20.50 11.95 2.69
CA ASN A 467 -19.90 10.69 2.24
C ASN A 467 -18.83 10.20 3.23
N ARG A 468 -18.95 8.95 3.76
CA ARG A 468 -17.86 8.00 4.14
C ARG A 468 -18.06 7.15 5.40
N LEU A 469 -19.19 7.22 6.10
CA LEU A 469 -19.38 6.37 7.28
C LEU A 469 -19.45 4.86 6.97
N LEU A 470 -19.90 4.45 5.77
CA LEU A 470 -19.98 3.02 5.42
C LEU A 470 -18.67 2.36 4.95
N ASN A 471 -17.70 3.11 4.41
CA ASN A 471 -16.50 2.51 3.82
C ASN A 471 -15.37 2.26 4.83
N ASN A 472 -15.28 2.99 5.95
CA ASN A 472 -14.16 2.85 6.89
C ASN A 472 -14.16 1.49 7.63
N MET A 473 -15.32 1.01 8.09
CA MET A 473 -15.41 -0.30 8.77
C MET A 473 -15.09 -1.46 7.82
N ASP A 474 -15.46 -1.35 6.54
CA ASP A 474 -15.24 -2.45 5.60
C ASP A 474 -13.77 -2.59 5.20
N TRP A 475 -13.04 -1.48 5.02
CA TRP A 475 -11.62 -1.51 4.68
C TRP A 475 -10.71 -2.03 5.81
N SER A 476 -10.93 -1.60 7.06
CA SER A 476 -10.18 -2.12 8.22
C SER A 476 -10.47 -3.60 8.46
N ARG A 477 -11.70 -4.03 8.16
CA ARG A 477 -12.08 -5.45 8.18
C ARG A 477 -11.39 -6.22 7.07
N GLN A 478 -11.26 -5.66 5.86
CA GLN A 478 -10.52 -6.29 4.76
C GLN A 478 -9.02 -6.37 5.02
N ILE A 479 -8.40 -5.30 5.56
CA ILE A 479 -6.98 -5.28 5.96
C ILE A 479 -6.75 -6.27 7.11
N ARG A 480 -7.63 -6.31 8.12
CA ARG A 480 -7.56 -7.31 9.21
C ARG A 480 -7.74 -8.73 8.73
N LYS A 481 -8.73 -8.99 7.86
CA LYS A 481 -8.88 -10.30 7.22
C LYS A 481 -7.61 -10.69 6.48
N PHE A 482 -7.03 -9.76 5.71
CA PHE A 482 -5.80 -10.00 4.97
C PHE A 482 -4.60 -10.31 5.88
N TRP A 483 -4.37 -9.53 6.92
CA TRP A 483 -3.27 -9.78 7.86
C TRP A 483 -3.52 -11.04 8.70
N ASN A 484 -4.77 -11.31 9.10
CA ASN A 484 -5.12 -12.58 9.75
C ASN A 484 -4.93 -13.79 8.82
N LEU A 485 -5.08 -13.62 7.49
CA LEU A 485 -4.71 -14.65 6.50
C LEU A 485 -3.19 -14.92 6.45
N GLN A 486 -2.34 -13.99 6.94
CA GLN A 486 -0.90 -14.25 7.13
C GLN A 486 -0.54 -14.87 8.49
N ILE A 487 -1.45 -14.89 9.49
CA ILE A 487 -1.19 -15.44 10.84
C ILE A 487 -1.98 -16.71 11.17
N HIS A 488 -2.80 -17.25 10.26
CA HIS A 488 -3.39 -18.56 10.47
C HIS A 488 -2.95 -19.58 9.42
N ASP A 489 -2.06 -20.45 9.88
CA ASP A 489 -1.89 -21.83 9.43
C ASP A 489 -3.22 -22.58 9.59
N SER A 490 -4.18 -22.30 8.73
CA SER A 490 -5.26 -23.24 8.43
C SER A 490 -4.66 -24.32 7.53
N PRO A 491 -4.71 -25.60 7.91
CA PRO A 491 -4.20 -26.69 7.06
C PRO A 491 -4.83 -26.65 5.66
N ARG A 492 -6.10 -26.22 5.56
CA ARG A 492 -6.81 -26.05 4.28
C ARG A 492 -6.26 -24.90 3.44
N ASP A 493 -5.88 -23.77 4.04
CA ASP A 493 -5.39 -22.60 3.32
C ASP A 493 -3.91 -22.74 2.93
N GLN A 494 -3.09 -23.41 3.77
CA GLN A 494 -1.74 -23.82 3.40
C GLN A 494 -1.74 -24.86 2.28
N GLU A 495 -2.69 -25.80 2.29
CA GLU A 495 -2.81 -26.80 1.23
C GLU A 495 -3.31 -26.17 -0.07
N ALA A 496 -4.25 -25.23 -0.01
CA ALA A 496 -4.66 -24.44 -1.17
C ALA A 496 -3.53 -23.56 -1.72
N ALA A 497 -2.78 -22.87 -0.86
CA ALA A 497 -1.64 -22.04 -1.27
C ALA A 497 -0.47 -22.88 -1.82
N LYS A 498 -0.16 -24.04 -1.22
CA LYS A 498 0.80 -25.01 -1.77
C LYS A 498 0.31 -25.58 -3.10
N LYS A 499 -0.97 -25.92 -3.24
CA LYS A 499 -1.53 -26.40 -4.51
C LYS A 499 -1.44 -25.33 -5.60
N ILE A 500 -1.73 -24.06 -5.27
CA ILE A 500 -1.60 -22.93 -6.20
C ILE A 500 -0.13 -22.64 -6.54
N GLN A 501 0.79 -22.66 -5.57
CA GLN A 501 2.22 -22.47 -5.83
C GLN A 501 2.83 -23.62 -6.63
N THR A 502 2.49 -24.87 -6.31
CA THR A 502 2.91 -26.06 -7.05
C THR A 502 2.35 -26.02 -8.46
N TRP A 503 1.06 -25.69 -8.63
CA TRP A 503 0.45 -25.47 -9.93
C TRP A 503 1.19 -24.40 -10.73
N PHE A 504 1.43 -23.21 -10.15
CA PHE A 504 2.11 -22.10 -10.83
C PHE A 504 3.55 -22.46 -11.24
N ARG A 505 4.25 -23.19 -10.36
CA ARG A 505 5.61 -23.67 -10.61
C ARG A 505 5.64 -24.74 -11.69
N GLU A 506 4.67 -25.65 -11.71
CA GLU A 506 4.51 -26.65 -12.77
C GLU A 506 4.10 -26.01 -14.10
N THR A 507 3.23 -25.00 -14.12
CA THR A 507 2.88 -24.29 -15.37
C THR A 507 4.08 -23.50 -15.92
N GLN A 508 4.93 -22.95 -15.05
CA GLN A 508 6.15 -22.23 -15.46
C GLN A 508 7.29 -23.17 -15.87
N GLU A 509 7.48 -24.30 -15.19
CA GLU A 509 8.45 -25.35 -15.56
C GLU A 509 8.03 -26.06 -16.86
N ARG A 510 6.74 -26.33 -17.08
CA ARG A 510 6.21 -26.94 -18.31
C ARG A 510 6.41 -26.03 -19.53
N ARG A 511 6.24 -24.71 -19.38
CA ARG A 511 6.62 -23.71 -20.41
C ARG A 511 8.10 -23.73 -20.78
N LYS A 512 8.97 -24.23 -19.90
CA LYS A 512 10.42 -24.30 -20.14
C LYS A 512 10.89 -25.67 -20.62
N ARG A 513 10.11 -26.74 -20.38
CA ARG A 513 10.52 -28.13 -20.69
C ARG A 513 9.95 -28.67 -22.01
N THR A 514 8.86 -28.13 -22.55
CA THR A 514 8.39 -28.50 -23.90
C THR A 514 8.93 -27.51 -24.93
N VAL A 515 9.89 -28.00 -25.73
CA VAL A 515 10.13 -27.49 -27.08
C VAL A 515 8.76 -27.41 -27.78
N HIS A 516 8.44 -26.24 -28.35
CA HIS A 516 7.22 -25.89 -29.10
C HIS A 516 6.32 -27.09 -29.47
N ASP A 517 5.28 -27.35 -28.69
CA ASP A 517 4.18 -28.25 -29.07
C ASP A 517 3.07 -27.37 -29.68
N PRO A 518 2.95 -27.33 -31.03
CA PRO A 518 2.01 -26.43 -31.70
C PRO A 518 0.54 -26.80 -31.44
N THR A 519 0.24 -28.05 -31.08
CA THR A 519 -1.12 -28.49 -30.73
C THR A 519 -1.53 -27.91 -29.38
N PHE A 520 -0.63 -27.95 -28.39
CA PHE A 520 -0.85 -27.31 -27.09
C PHE A 520 -1.04 -25.79 -27.24
N GLU A 521 -0.18 -25.12 -28.02
CA GLU A 521 -0.25 -23.66 -28.19
C GLU A 521 -1.52 -23.21 -28.92
N LYS A 522 -1.99 -23.98 -29.90
CA LYS A 522 -3.26 -23.74 -30.60
C LYS A 522 -4.45 -23.82 -29.63
N ILE A 523 -4.61 -24.95 -28.94
CA ILE A 523 -5.72 -25.18 -28.01
C ILE A 523 -5.69 -24.17 -26.85
N TYR A 524 -4.51 -23.90 -26.30
CA TYR A 524 -4.34 -22.92 -25.22
C TYR A 524 -4.75 -21.49 -25.62
N ASN A 525 -4.42 -21.07 -26.85
CA ASN A 525 -4.79 -19.76 -27.36
C ASN A 525 -6.28 -19.66 -27.70
N GLU A 526 -6.89 -20.73 -28.22
CA GLU A 526 -8.34 -20.83 -28.45
C GLU A 526 -9.12 -20.70 -27.13
N VAL A 527 -8.72 -21.45 -26.11
CA VAL A 527 -9.29 -21.36 -24.75
C VAL A 527 -9.11 -19.97 -24.16
N ARG A 528 -7.94 -19.36 -24.35
CA ARG A 528 -7.65 -18.00 -23.89
C ARG A 528 -8.58 -16.98 -24.53
N ASN A 529 -8.77 -17.05 -25.85
CA ASN A 529 -9.62 -16.12 -26.58
C ASN A 529 -11.08 -16.26 -26.12
N PHE A 530 -11.58 -17.49 -25.98
CA PHE A 530 -12.90 -17.78 -25.42
C PHE A 530 -13.09 -17.19 -24.00
N CYS A 531 -12.13 -17.42 -23.11
CA CYS A 531 -12.17 -16.90 -21.73
C CYS A 531 -12.17 -15.36 -21.68
N GLN A 532 -11.44 -14.71 -22.59
CA GLN A 532 -11.28 -13.25 -22.64
C GLN A 532 -12.48 -12.54 -23.27
N GLU A 533 -13.06 -13.10 -24.32
CA GLU A 533 -14.13 -12.44 -25.06
C GLU A 533 -15.53 -12.77 -24.54
N PHE A 534 -15.74 -13.99 -24.04
CA PHE A 534 -17.07 -14.51 -23.77
C PHE A 534 -17.39 -14.63 -22.27
N ALA A 535 -16.58 -15.38 -21.52
CA ALA A 535 -16.85 -15.69 -20.12
C ALA A 535 -16.87 -14.44 -19.22
N LEU A 536 -15.92 -13.51 -19.43
CA LEU A 536 -15.77 -12.28 -18.66
C LEU A 536 -16.94 -11.29 -18.83
N LYS A 537 -17.68 -11.33 -19.94
CA LYS A 537 -18.77 -10.38 -20.24
C LYS A 537 -20.14 -10.81 -19.75
N ARG A 538 -20.42 -12.11 -19.56
CA ARG A 538 -21.79 -12.63 -19.33
C ARG A 538 -22.11 -13.14 -17.93
N LYS A 539 -21.16 -13.69 -17.15
CA LYS A 539 -21.46 -14.47 -15.91
C LYS A 539 -20.84 -13.93 -14.62
N GLY A 540 -20.09 -12.82 -14.68
CA GLY A 540 -19.47 -12.17 -13.52
C GLY A 540 -18.09 -12.73 -13.13
N GLU A 541 -17.27 -11.90 -12.50
CA GLU A 541 -15.81 -12.10 -12.41
C GLU A 541 -15.37 -13.31 -11.56
N ILE A 542 -16.16 -13.73 -10.56
CA ILE A 542 -15.74 -14.74 -9.58
C ILE A 542 -15.91 -16.17 -10.12
N VAL A 543 -17.08 -16.51 -10.68
CA VAL A 543 -17.37 -17.85 -11.25
C VAL A 543 -16.46 -18.11 -12.45
N VAL A 544 -16.29 -17.09 -13.29
CA VAL A 544 -15.44 -17.11 -14.49
C VAL A 544 -13.97 -17.35 -14.15
N ARG A 545 -13.45 -16.80 -13.04
CA ARG A 545 -12.05 -17.06 -12.64
C ARG A 545 -11.81 -18.53 -12.30
N LYS A 546 -12.71 -19.20 -11.59
CA LYS A 546 -12.57 -20.62 -11.23
C LYS A 546 -12.71 -21.52 -12.46
N TYR A 547 -13.68 -21.23 -13.32
CA TYR A 547 -13.89 -21.95 -14.58
C TYR A 547 -12.70 -21.79 -15.56
N ASN A 548 -12.19 -20.56 -15.71
CA ASN A 548 -11.02 -20.27 -16.55
C ASN A 548 -9.75 -21.00 -16.10
N MET A 549 -9.59 -21.28 -14.80
CA MET A 549 -8.44 -22.02 -14.28
C MET A 549 -8.49 -23.50 -14.68
N LEU A 550 -9.67 -24.12 -14.68
CA LEU A 550 -9.86 -25.50 -15.12
C LEU A 550 -9.65 -25.64 -16.63
N LEU A 551 -10.26 -24.74 -17.41
CA LEU A 551 -10.12 -24.74 -18.88
C LEU A 551 -8.69 -24.53 -19.35
N ARG A 552 -7.96 -23.56 -18.77
CA ARG A 552 -6.59 -23.21 -19.21
C ARG A 552 -5.49 -24.12 -18.64
N GLY A 553 -5.86 -25.06 -17.78
CA GLY A 553 -4.95 -26.02 -17.16
C GLY A 553 -5.35 -27.43 -17.54
N SER A 554 -6.15 -28.07 -16.69
CA SER A 554 -6.48 -29.49 -16.78
C SER A 554 -7.15 -29.89 -18.10
N THR A 555 -8.03 -29.04 -18.64
CA THR A 555 -8.73 -29.33 -19.91
C THR A 555 -7.77 -29.33 -21.10
N VAL A 556 -6.92 -28.31 -21.26
CA VAL A 556 -5.91 -28.30 -22.32
C VAL A 556 -4.95 -29.49 -22.21
N ASP A 557 -4.50 -29.80 -20.99
CA ASP A 557 -3.59 -30.92 -20.75
C ASP A 557 -4.23 -32.25 -21.18
N LYS A 558 -5.50 -32.48 -20.82
CA LYS A 558 -6.23 -33.72 -21.16
C LYS A 558 -6.54 -33.84 -22.64
N ILE A 559 -6.94 -32.74 -23.31
CA ILE A 559 -7.18 -32.75 -24.76
C ILE A 559 -5.88 -33.08 -25.52
N VAL A 560 -4.75 -32.47 -25.13
CA VAL A 560 -3.45 -32.74 -25.76
C VAL A 560 -3.00 -34.18 -25.53
N GLU A 561 -3.20 -34.73 -24.33
CA GLU A 561 -2.88 -36.12 -24.00
C GLU A 561 -3.74 -37.11 -24.80
N LEU A 562 -5.05 -36.92 -24.83
CA LEU A 562 -5.99 -37.71 -25.63
C LEU A 562 -5.66 -37.65 -27.14
N THR A 563 -5.31 -36.47 -27.67
CA THR A 563 -4.94 -36.30 -29.08
C THR A 563 -3.66 -37.08 -29.43
N LYS A 564 -2.68 -37.10 -28.53
CA LYS A 564 -1.44 -37.87 -28.70
C LYS A 564 -1.70 -39.37 -28.63
N LEU A 565 -2.53 -39.82 -27.71
CA LEU A 565 -2.92 -41.22 -27.57
C LEU A 565 -3.69 -41.71 -28.78
N LEU A 566 -4.63 -40.92 -29.31
CA LEU A 566 -5.34 -41.21 -30.55
C LEU A 566 -4.36 -41.43 -31.72
N SER A 567 -3.35 -40.56 -31.83
CA SER A 567 -2.29 -40.71 -32.85
C SER A 567 -1.42 -41.96 -32.67
N SER A 568 -1.28 -42.46 -31.44
CA SER A 568 -0.56 -43.71 -31.14
C SER A 568 -1.41 -44.94 -31.40
N MET A 569 -2.71 -44.89 -31.07
CA MET A 569 -3.70 -45.92 -31.37
C MET A 569 -3.80 -46.19 -32.88
N ASP A 570 -3.79 -45.15 -33.71
CA ASP A 570 -3.76 -45.28 -35.17
C ASP A 570 -2.51 -46.01 -35.68
N LYS A 571 -1.36 -45.84 -35.02
CA LYS A 571 -0.12 -46.56 -35.36
C LYS A 571 -0.21 -48.03 -34.97
N ASN A 572 -0.77 -48.34 -33.80
CA ASN A 572 -0.94 -49.71 -33.32
C ASN A 572 -2.00 -50.48 -34.13
N LYS A 573 -3.06 -49.81 -34.60
CA LYS A 573 -4.01 -50.36 -35.58
C LYS A 573 -3.32 -50.85 -36.85
N ASN A 574 -2.41 -50.03 -37.37
CA ASN A 574 -1.61 -50.38 -38.55
C ASN A 574 -0.61 -51.51 -38.28
N TYR A 575 -0.18 -51.69 -37.03
CA TYR A 575 0.69 -52.78 -36.60
C TYR A 575 -0.08 -54.12 -36.46
N LEU A 576 -1.23 -54.12 -35.78
CA LEU A 576 -2.14 -55.28 -35.68
C LEU A 576 -2.56 -55.79 -37.07
N GLY A 577 -2.90 -54.88 -37.99
CA GLY A 577 -3.20 -55.23 -39.38
C GLY A 577 -2.04 -55.86 -40.16
N LYS A 578 -0.79 -55.67 -39.73
CA LYS A 578 0.40 -56.36 -40.28
C LYS A 578 0.61 -57.73 -39.64
N LEU A 579 0.33 -57.90 -38.35
CA LEU A 579 0.39 -59.18 -37.65
C LEU A 579 -0.65 -60.17 -38.16
N LYS A 580 -1.90 -59.72 -38.41
CA LYS A 580 -2.96 -60.54 -39.03
C LYS A 580 -2.57 -61.12 -40.39
N LYS A 581 -1.76 -60.40 -41.18
CA LYS A 581 -1.25 -60.87 -42.49
C LYS A 581 -0.16 -61.94 -42.38
N ARG A 582 0.34 -62.21 -41.16
CA ARG A 582 1.40 -63.19 -40.87
C ARG A 582 0.88 -64.44 -40.13
N ASP A 583 -0.45 -64.63 -40.02
CA ASP A 583 -1.11 -65.76 -39.33
C ASP A 583 -0.72 -65.94 -37.84
N TYR A 584 -0.34 -64.86 -37.16
CA TYR A 584 -0.07 -64.87 -35.70
C TYR A 584 -1.38 -64.65 -34.93
N ASP A 585 -1.70 -65.55 -33.97
CA ASP A 585 -2.92 -65.60 -33.13
C ASP A 585 -4.06 -64.65 -33.55
N LEU A 586 -4.74 -65.05 -34.64
CA LEU A 586 -5.80 -64.26 -35.30
C LEU A 586 -6.93 -63.89 -34.33
N GLU A 587 -7.23 -64.74 -33.35
CA GLU A 587 -8.28 -64.53 -32.35
C GLU A 587 -7.94 -63.35 -31.42
N ILE A 588 -6.72 -63.31 -30.88
CA ILE A 588 -6.22 -62.21 -30.01
C ILE A 588 -6.15 -60.90 -30.79
N CYS A 589 -5.72 -60.94 -32.05
CA CYS A 589 -5.66 -59.75 -32.89
C CYS A 589 -7.04 -59.19 -33.28
N VAL A 590 -8.08 -60.05 -33.35
CA VAL A 590 -9.47 -59.63 -33.57
C VAL A 590 -10.03 -59.01 -32.29
N GLU A 591 -9.83 -59.65 -31.13
CA GLU A 591 -10.26 -59.15 -29.83
C GLU A 591 -9.67 -57.76 -29.52
N LEU A 592 -8.36 -57.57 -29.74
CA LEU A 592 -7.72 -56.27 -29.52
C LEU A 592 -8.16 -55.17 -30.51
N GLU A 593 -8.59 -55.53 -31.74
CA GLU A 593 -9.14 -54.57 -32.69
C GLU A 593 -10.58 -54.14 -32.34
N GLU A 594 -11.37 -55.05 -31.78
CA GLU A 594 -12.70 -54.74 -31.24
C GLU A 594 -12.57 -53.84 -30.00
N GLU A 595 -11.66 -54.15 -29.07
CA GLU A 595 -11.33 -53.28 -27.92
C GLU A 595 -10.83 -51.90 -28.38
N LEU A 596 -9.95 -51.85 -29.39
CA LEU A 596 -9.42 -50.60 -29.94
C LEU A 596 -10.52 -49.71 -30.50
N THR A 597 -11.46 -50.28 -31.26
CA THR A 597 -12.56 -49.54 -31.87
C THR A 597 -13.44 -48.91 -30.79
N TYR A 598 -13.77 -49.68 -29.75
CA TYR A 598 -14.53 -49.19 -28.61
C TYR A 598 -13.82 -48.06 -27.84
N VAL A 599 -12.53 -48.25 -27.53
CA VAL A 599 -11.75 -47.25 -26.79
C VAL A 599 -11.50 -45.98 -27.62
N GLN A 600 -11.32 -46.12 -28.94
CA GLN A 600 -11.17 -44.99 -29.85
C GLN A 600 -12.43 -44.13 -29.89
N GLU A 601 -13.62 -44.74 -29.94
CA GLU A 601 -14.90 -44.04 -29.84
C GLU A 601 -15.05 -43.31 -28.49
N GLU A 602 -14.62 -43.90 -27.36
CA GLU A 602 -14.63 -43.22 -26.05
C GLU A 602 -13.69 -41.99 -26.03
N VAL A 603 -12.51 -42.08 -26.65
CA VAL A 603 -11.54 -40.97 -26.75
C VAL A 603 -12.06 -39.82 -27.62
N GLU A 604 -12.66 -40.14 -28.77
CA GLU A 604 -13.23 -39.14 -29.69
C GLU A 604 -14.41 -38.40 -29.04
N GLN A 605 -15.32 -39.13 -28.38
CA GLN A 605 -16.44 -38.52 -27.65
C GLN A 605 -15.98 -37.57 -26.53
N LEU A 606 -14.91 -37.92 -25.80
CA LEU A 606 -14.34 -37.07 -24.75
C LEU A 606 -13.62 -35.84 -25.30
N LEU A 607 -12.94 -35.98 -26.45
CA LEU A 607 -12.31 -34.85 -27.14
C LEU A 607 -13.36 -33.84 -27.59
N ASP A 608 -14.49 -34.31 -28.14
CA ASP A 608 -15.61 -33.46 -28.54
C ASP A 608 -16.29 -32.81 -27.32
N SER A 609 -16.52 -33.57 -26.24
CA SER A 609 -17.11 -33.06 -24.99
C SER A 609 -16.28 -31.96 -24.34
N LEU A 610 -14.95 -32.11 -24.31
CA LEU A 610 -14.02 -31.14 -23.73
C LEU A 610 -13.67 -29.99 -24.68
N SER A 611 -14.00 -30.11 -25.97
CA SER A 611 -13.72 -29.10 -26.98
C SER A 611 -14.59 -27.86 -26.78
N ILE A 612 -13.94 -26.71 -26.69
CA ILE A 612 -14.64 -25.41 -26.58
C ILE A 612 -15.41 -25.07 -27.86
N ILE A 613 -14.94 -25.55 -29.01
CA ILE A 613 -15.55 -25.27 -30.31
C ILE A 613 -16.76 -26.18 -30.52
N GLU A 614 -16.62 -27.48 -30.24
CA GLU A 614 -17.68 -28.47 -30.49
C GLU A 614 -18.75 -28.47 -29.38
N ASN A 615 -18.37 -28.15 -28.13
CA ASN A 615 -19.28 -28.13 -26.98
C ASN A 615 -19.45 -26.73 -26.37
N MET A 616 -19.54 -25.72 -27.25
CA MET A 616 -19.59 -24.31 -26.86
C MET A 616 -20.73 -24.02 -25.87
N GLU A 617 -21.92 -24.60 -26.09
CA GLU A 617 -23.11 -24.37 -25.26
C GLU A 617 -22.86 -24.75 -23.79
N LYS A 618 -22.24 -25.90 -23.51
CA LYS A 618 -21.89 -26.31 -22.15
C LYS A 618 -20.80 -25.44 -21.53
N HIS A 619 -19.86 -24.98 -22.35
CA HIS A 619 -18.84 -24.04 -21.89
C HIS A 619 -19.38 -22.64 -21.60
N GLU A 620 -20.46 -22.21 -22.26
CA GLU A 620 -21.17 -20.96 -21.96
C GLU A 620 -21.94 -21.02 -20.62
N GLU A 621 -22.41 -22.21 -20.22
CA GLU A 621 -23.09 -22.42 -18.95
C GLU A 621 -22.16 -22.16 -17.75
N ALA A 622 -20.85 -22.36 -17.95
CA ALA A 622 -19.78 -22.30 -16.94
C ALA A 622 -20.01 -23.27 -15.76
N ASP A 623 -20.55 -24.45 -16.08
CA ASP A 623 -20.81 -25.52 -15.12
C ASP A 623 -19.50 -26.21 -14.72
N ILE A 624 -19.05 -25.92 -13.48
CA ILE A 624 -17.80 -26.44 -12.92
C ILE A 624 -17.94 -27.91 -12.57
N GLU A 625 -19.11 -28.34 -12.08
CA GLU A 625 -19.32 -29.72 -11.63
C GLU A 625 -19.34 -30.67 -12.82
N TRP A 626 -19.99 -30.26 -13.91
CA TRP A 626 -19.90 -30.98 -15.19
C TRP A 626 -18.45 -31.09 -15.68
N LEU A 627 -17.71 -29.97 -15.76
CA LEU A 627 -16.34 -29.99 -16.29
C LEU A 627 -15.39 -30.83 -15.43
N GLU A 628 -15.54 -30.83 -14.11
CA GLU A 628 -14.75 -31.69 -13.21
C GLU A 628 -15.06 -33.18 -13.44
N ASN A 629 -16.33 -33.53 -13.68
CA ASN A 629 -16.73 -34.90 -14.02
C ASN A 629 -16.16 -35.37 -15.37
N GLU A 630 -16.21 -34.53 -16.41
CA GLU A 630 -15.63 -34.84 -17.73
C GLU A 630 -14.11 -35.04 -17.65
N LEU A 631 -13.40 -34.20 -16.87
CA LEU A 631 -11.96 -34.34 -16.66
C LEU A 631 -11.59 -35.62 -15.90
N GLN A 632 -12.47 -36.08 -15.01
CA GLN A 632 -12.30 -37.34 -14.31
C GLN A 632 -12.56 -38.55 -15.23
N GLN A 633 -13.57 -38.48 -16.09
CA GLN A 633 -13.83 -39.48 -17.12
C GLN A 633 -12.67 -39.57 -18.12
N ALA A 634 -12.17 -38.42 -18.59
CA ALA A 634 -11.00 -38.34 -19.47
C ALA A 634 -9.77 -39.04 -18.88
N LYS A 635 -9.56 -38.88 -17.56
CA LYS A 635 -8.47 -39.61 -16.88
C LYS A 635 -8.68 -41.12 -16.92
N SER A 636 -9.90 -41.59 -16.63
CA SER A 636 -10.21 -43.03 -16.65
C SER A 636 -10.03 -43.64 -18.05
N VAL A 637 -10.40 -42.92 -19.10
CA VAL A 637 -10.23 -43.40 -20.49
C VAL A 637 -8.77 -43.40 -20.89
N ILE A 638 -7.98 -42.39 -20.50
CA ILE A 638 -6.52 -42.39 -20.71
C ILE A 638 -5.87 -43.62 -20.08
N ASP A 639 -6.23 -43.96 -18.85
CA ASP A 639 -5.67 -45.14 -18.16
C ASP A 639 -6.03 -46.44 -18.91
N LYS A 640 -7.27 -46.59 -19.40
CA LYS A 640 -7.69 -47.72 -20.25
C LYS A 640 -6.90 -47.79 -21.57
N VAL A 641 -6.67 -46.66 -22.22
CA VAL A 641 -5.92 -46.60 -23.49
C VAL A 641 -4.47 -47.02 -23.27
N LEU A 642 -3.84 -46.57 -22.18
CA LEU A 642 -2.48 -46.95 -21.85
C LEU A 642 -2.37 -48.45 -21.56
N GLU A 643 -3.31 -49.03 -20.83
CA GLU A 643 -3.38 -50.48 -20.59
C GLU A 643 -3.55 -51.27 -21.89
N TRP A 644 -4.40 -50.78 -22.81
CA TRP A 644 -4.55 -51.40 -24.14
C TRP A 644 -3.26 -51.30 -24.99
N ILE A 645 -2.57 -50.15 -24.95
CA ILE A 645 -1.27 -49.98 -25.64
C ILE A 645 -0.25 -50.97 -25.07
N GLU A 646 -0.16 -51.13 -23.75
CA GLU A 646 0.74 -52.11 -23.11
C GLU A 646 0.41 -53.55 -23.52
N LYS A 647 -0.87 -53.92 -23.60
CA LYS A 647 -1.29 -55.23 -24.13
C LYS A 647 -0.84 -55.43 -25.58
N CYS A 648 -0.95 -54.42 -26.42
CA CYS A 648 -0.49 -54.49 -27.81
C CYS A 648 1.04 -54.58 -27.92
N GLU A 649 1.78 -53.86 -27.09
CA GLU A 649 3.24 -53.93 -27.03
C GLU A 649 3.73 -55.28 -26.49
N SER A 650 2.92 -56.01 -25.72
CA SER A 650 3.25 -57.36 -25.24
C SER A 650 3.12 -58.47 -26.31
N LEU A 651 2.62 -58.12 -27.51
CA LEU A 651 2.57 -59.01 -28.68
C LEU A 651 3.81 -58.92 -29.59
N ASP A 652 4.69 -57.94 -29.33
CA ASP A 652 6.03 -57.82 -29.93
C ASP A 652 7.02 -58.78 -29.24
#